data_AF-A0A352DP06-F1
#
_entry.id   AF-A0A352DP06-F1
#
_cell.length_a   1.000
_cell.length_b   1.000
_cell.length_c   1.000
_cell.angle_alpha   90.00
_cell.angle_beta   90.00
_cell.angle_gamma   90.00
#
_symmetry.space_group_name_H-M   'P 1'
#
loop_
_entity.id
_entity.type
_entity.pdbx_description
1 polymer ?
#
loop_
_entity_poly.entity_id
_entity_poly.type
_entity_poly.pdbx_seq_one_letter_code
_entity_poly.pdbx_strand_id
1 'polypeptide(L)'
;MKAGKNRILLCLLAAVLAASTGSTPVRAADGAPAVTQEESAEEEAPAARLSESREDVELTADQAEKMLVKTGSIEGFDVYTAGKAAEEKIWKAHGGKPDKKAELTDRQKEEKKAAEAEIKEMKRLGELVIVDRDTGLAAAAFSKSVKCEEGVRFISDGGRYLLTADKDSTRPLRLTEVVSTVDDPRLFRTSDGDTLELMSADFRDVLAVYKKDGTEDGKLVYRSPDAGFAWLSLSGREVIGTYRYAAENDRFRMLVDDRLANIGIENKETGYIWWSSPLRASRDSLATPLIVGELRSSAVLRYGIPEKRNNNNYLRSGSTDDCRVTVKDIKNGIRAEYDYYKAGISFPVEYTLEGDHLRASLKTDSIIESEPANTATEISLLGSFGAASQKEEGYFVIPDGCGALVRFNNGRVKDSTAYSQPVYGSDITAVPTSKGAVTEQIYLPVYGIVKEDNALLAVAAGGDSNARLSVRISGQSGSGYNLCGFTFVLRGTDTYYMSGKLSDKITVFENGSIRSGDIDMLYYPVTGRDIGYADLAERYRQYLSEDAGVSSRENSAPLHIALYGGALKKKPVFGVPVTMKQSVTSYSQAQKILSGLVGKGAEDMIVSYDNWNDDGIGCRVDTGSSPSGTLGGRDALDSLMDYADENGIELYPVSDSCVYLPGGGYSAFSGSAVRISGSYSRIVSYDRAYGIPDGFRKNMSLLSPEKFGEVLGKSGSSISAAGFGGICPGRLTSVLYGDYSKSPVSRDRAMELQCSSLESLDRELDILADTANAYAFPYVSCITGVPMTSSRFDIFDEDVP
;
A
#
# COMPACT_ATOMS: atom_id res chain seq x y z
N MET A 1 6.92 -68.06 24.52
CA MET A 1 8.23 -68.73 24.70
C MET A 1 8.78 -69.08 23.34
N LYS A 2 9.97 -68.55 23.01
CA LYS A 2 10.95 -68.95 21.97
C LYS A 2 10.46 -69.04 20.51
N ALA A 3 10.86 -68.13 19.62
CA ALA A 3 12.21 -67.92 19.05
C ALA A 3 12.59 -68.99 18.00
N GLY A 4 13.19 -68.66 16.86
CA GLY A 4 13.61 -67.35 16.38
C GLY A 4 14.54 -67.42 15.16
N LYS A 5 15.06 -66.23 14.84
CA LYS A 5 16.33 -65.91 14.16
C LYS A 5 16.54 -66.43 12.73
N ASN A 6 16.39 -65.51 11.77
CA ASN A 6 17.52 -65.05 10.93
C ASN A 6 17.08 -63.88 10.03
N ARG A 7 17.53 -62.67 10.38
CA ARG A 7 17.86 -61.56 9.46
C ARG A 7 18.60 -60.48 10.27
N ILE A 8 19.83 -60.82 10.65
CA ILE A 8 20.85 -59.90 11.17
C ILE A 8 21.82 -59.67 10.03
N LEU A 9 21.66 -58.57 9.28
CA LEU A 9 22.75 -57.95 8.51
C LEU A 9 22.33 -56.55 8.00
N LEU A 10 21.96 -55.62 8.89
CA LEU A 10 21.75 -54.20 8.49
C LEU A 10 21.81 -53.19 9.64
N CYS A 11 22.50 -53.49 10.76
CA CYS A 11 22.57 -52.61 11.93
C CYS A 11 24.00 -52.29 12.43
N LEU A 12 25.00 -52.19 11.55
CA LEU A 12 26.38 -51.94 11.98
C LEU A 12 27.12 -50.84 11.17
N LEU A 13 26.41 -49.76 10.79
CA LEU A 13 27.04 -48.58 10.19
C LEU A 13 26.35 -47.26 10.56
N ALA A 14 25.88 -47.15 11.80
CA ALA A 14 25.31 -45.92 12.35
C ALA A 14 25.74 -45.72 13.82
N ALA A 15 27.06 -45.62 14.04
CA ALA A 15 27.64 -45.01 15.23
C ALA A 15 29.12 -44.71 14.92
N VAL A 16 29.59 -43.53 15.34
CA VAL A 16 30.91 -42.93 15.10
C VAL A 16 31.00 -42.09 13.83
N LEU A 17 30.43 -40.89 13.89
CA LEU A 17 31.15 -39.62 13.62
C LEU A 17 30.25 -38.45 14.04
N ALA A 18 30.22 -38.20 15.35
CA ALA A 18 29.96 -36.87 15.87
C ALA A 18 31.31 -36.15 15.95
N ALA A 19 31.50 -35.11 15.14
CA ALA A 19 32.31 -33.91 15.43
C ALA A 19 32.62 -33.14 14.13
N SER A 20 31.81 -32.14 13.79
CA SER A 20 32.24 -30.82 13.29
C SER A 20 31.03 -29.97 12.90
N THR A 21 30.75 -29.02 13.80
CA THR A 21 30.23 -27.65 13.61
C THR A 21 29.82 -27.19 12.21
N GLY A 22 28.58 -26.71 12.09
CA GLY A 22 28.07 -25.90 10.98
C GLY A 22 26.55 -25.79 11.01
N SER A 23 26.02 -24.84 11.79
CA SER A 23 24.60 -24.54 11.89
C SER A 23 24.07 -23.90 10.60
N THR A 24 23.22 -24.62 9.88
CA THR A 24 22.38 -24.10 8.79
C THR A 24 20.95 -23.90 9.31
N PRO A 25 20.31 -22.75 9.11
CA PRO A 25 18.87 -22.63 9.35
C PRO A 25 18.10 -23.35 8.24
N VAL A 26 17.23 -24.26 8.67
CA VAL A 26 16.33 -25.05 7.81
C VAL A 26 15.23 -24.14 7.26
N ARG A 27 15.25 -24.04 5.94
CA ARG A 27 14.28 -23.39 5.05
C ARG A 27 12.91 -24.06 5.16
N ALA A 28 11.90 -23.34 5.66
CA ALA A 28 10.50 -23.62 5.37
C ALA A 28 10.21 -23.07 3.96
N ALA A 29 10.27 -23.95 2.96
CA ALA A 29 9.95 -23.62 1.58
C ALA A 29 8.45 -23.86 1.33
N ASP A 30 7.66 -22.80 1.26
CA ASP A 30 6.38 -22.82 0.54
C ASP A 30 6.68 -22.69 -0.96
N GLY A 31 6.56 -23.82 -1.66
CA GLY A 31 6.60 -23.86 -3.12
C GLY A 31 5.29 -23.36 -3.71
N ALA A 32 5.27 -22.12 -4.19
CA ALA A 32 4.63 -21.86 -5.48
C ALA A 32 5.48 -22.56 -6.56
N PRO A 33 4.90 -23.06 -7.67
CA PRO A 33 5.71 -23.60 -8.73
C PRO A 33 6.57 -22.45 -9.28
N ALA A 34 7.87 -22.54 -9.01
CA ALA A 34 8.87 -21.96 -9.90
C ALA A 34 8.63 -22.62 -11.26
N VAL A 35 8.19 -21.83 -12.24
CA VAL A 35 8.44 -22.19 -13.62
C VAL A 35 9.97 -22.26 -13.73
N THR A 36 10.50 -23.46 -13.91
CA THR A 36 11.89 -23.69 -14.28
C THR A 36 12.20 -22.85 -15.51
N GLN A 37 12.88 -21.72 -15.33
CA GLN A 37 13.81 -21.26 -16.34
C GLN A 37 14.91 -22.31 -16.38
N GLU A 38 15.06 -22.98 -17.52
CA GLU A 38 16.33 -23.62 -17.83
C GLU A 38 17.38 -22.50 -17.78
N GLU A 39 18.35 -22.64 -16.88
CA GLU A 39 19.57 -21.85 -16.87
C GLU A 39 20.35 -22.14 -18.16
N SER A 40 20.00 -21.44 -19.25
CA SER A 40 21.02 -20.95 -20.15
C SER A 40 21.68 -19.77 -19.44
N ALA A 41 22.97 -19.89 -19.14
CA ALA A 41 23.81 -18.78 -18.76
C ALA A 41 23.88 -17.78 -19.93
N GLU A 42 22.84 -16.97 -20.08
CA GLU A 42 22.87 -15.72 -20.81
C GLU A 42 23.02 -14.63 -19.75
N GLU A 43 24.10 -13.84 -19.84
CA GLU A 43 24.25 -12.60 -19.09
C GLU A 43 22.93 -11.81 -19.17
N GLU A 44 22.26 -11.59 -18.02
CA GLU A 44 21.09 -10.72 -17.96
C GLU A 44 21.47 -9.36 -18.54
N ALA A 45 20.93 -9.05 -19.72
CA ALA A 45 21.02 -7.73 -20.30
C ALA A 45 20.45 -6.72 -19.28
N PRO A 46 21.14 -5.60 -18.99
CA PRO A 46 20.66 -4.64 -18.01
C PRO A 46 19.25 -4.18 -18.39
N ALA A 47 18.30 -4.28 -17.46
CA ALA A 47 16.93 -3.83 -17.65
C ALA A 47 16.93 -2.41 -18.22
N ALA A 48 16.19 -2.20 -19.33
CA ALA A 48 16.17 -0.92 -20.04
C ALA A 48 15.73 0.21 -19.09
N ARG A 49 16.66 1.10 -18.77
CA ARG A 49 16.43 2.29 -17.94
C ARG A 49 15.81 3.40 -18.79
N LEU A 50 15.11 4.34 -18.15
CA LEU A 50 14.65 5.55 -18.86
C LEU A 50 15.87 6.32 -19.37
N SER A 51 15.84 6.66 -20.65
CA SER A 51 16.84 7.49 -21.30
C SER A 51 16.15 8.60 -22.06
N GLU A 52 16.82 9.75 -22.14
CA GLU A 52 16.34 10.85 -22.98
C GLU A 52 16.13 10.37 -24.42
N SER A 53 15.05 10.84 -25.04
CA SER A 53 14.85 10.63 -26.47
C SER A 53 15.98 11.29 -27.27
N ARG A 54 16.21 10.76 -28.47
CA ARG A 54 17.20 11.26 -29.42
C ARG A 54 16.51 11.51 -30.75
N GLU A 55 16.98 12.53 -31.46
CA GLU A 55 16.67 12.71 -32.87
C GLU A 55 17.62 11.82 -33.68
N ASP A 56 17.09 11.14 -34.69
CA ASP A 56 17.85 10.25 -35.57
C ASP A 56 17.71 10.75 -37.01
N VAL A 57 18.56 11.71 -37.37
CA VAL A 57 18.54 12.36 -38.68
C VAL A 57 19.96 12.49 -39.23
N GLU A 58 20.34 11.54 -40.06
CA GLU A 58 21.63 11.55 -40.76
C GLU A 58 21.53 12.38 -42.05
N LEU A 59 21.67 13.71 -41.94
CA LEU A 59 21.65 14.62 -43.09
C LEU A 59 22.60 15.80 -42.86
N THR A 60 23.48 16.07 -43.82
CA THR A 60 24.36 17.27 -43.82
C THR A 60 23.67 18.47 -44.45
N ALA A 61 24.15 19.68 -44.15
CA ALA A 61 23.69 20.92 -44.76
C ALA A 61 23.75 20.88 -46.30
N ASP A 62 24.84 20.35 -46.88
CA ASP A 62 25.00 20.21 -48.33
C ASP A 62 23.95 19.27 -48.94
N GLN A 63 23.67 18.15 -48.27
CA GLN A 63 22.64 17.21 -48.71
C GLN A 63 21.23 17.84 -48.59
N ALA A 64 20.96 18.56 -47.49
CA ALA A 64 19.72 19.29 -47.30
C ALA A 64 19.54 20.38 -48.37
N GLU A 65 20.58 21.15 -48.69
CA GLU A 65 20.54 22.16 -49.75
C GLU A 65 20.35 21.55 -51.13
N LYS A 66 20.87 20.35 -51.39
CA LYS A 66 20.69 19.68 -52.67
C LYS A 66 19.27 19.14 -52.82
N MET A 67 18.74 18.48 -51.79
CA MET A 67 17.49 17.71 -51.86
C MET A 67 16.25 18.47 -51.41
N LEU A 68 16.39 19.44 -50.51
CA LEU A 68 15.29 20.16 -49.86
C LEU A 68 15.25 21.63 -50.28
N VAL A 69 14.21 22.35 -49.84
CA VAL A 69 14.06 23.79 -50.09
C VAL A 69 14.08 24.52 -48.76
N LYS A 70 15.02 25.47 -48.58
CA LYS A 70 15.09 26.32 -47.40
C LYS A 70 13.87 27.23 -47.35
N THR A 71 13.07 27.12 -46.29
CA THR A 71 11.86 27.93 -46.05
C THR A 71 12.14 29.13 -45.15
N GLY A 72 13.19 29.07 -44.35
CA GLY A 72 13.62 30.18 -43.51
C GLY A 72 14.73 29.77 -42.57
N SER A 73 14.94 30.59 -41.56
CA SER A 73 15.91 30.35 -40.52
C SER A 73 15.42 30.92 -39.21
N ILE A 74 15.72 30.24 -38.11
CA ILE A 74 15.30 30.64 -36.77
C ILE A 74 16.30 30.16 -35.74
N GLU A 75 16.68 31.05 -34.82
CA GLU A 75 17.43 30.70 -33.60
C GLU A 75 18.69 29.81 -33.84
N GLY A 76 19.47 30.11 -34.89
CA GLY A 76 20.69 29.35 -35.21
C GLY A 76 20.48 28.14 -36.11
N PHE A 77 19.23 27.85 -36.50
CA PHE A 77 18.88 26.75 -37.39
C PHE A 77 18.38 27.25 -38.74
N ASP A 78 18.71 26.51 -39.80
CA ASP A 78 18.09 26.64 -41.10
C ASP A 78 16.95 25.63 -41.25
N VAL A 79 15.78 26.10 -41.66
CA VAL A 79 14.57 25.29 -41.80
C VAL A 79 14.40 24.93 -43.26
N TYR A 80 14.30 23.64 -43.55
CA TYR A 80 14.10 23.09 -44.89
C TYR A 80 12.77 22.36 -44.94
N THR A 81 12.05 22.48 -46.06
CA THR A 81 10.86 21.67 -46.35
C THR A 81 11.18 20.50 -47.25
N ALA A 82 10.65 19.33 -46.88
CA ALA A 82 10.56 18.12 -47.70
C ALA A 82 9.18 18.00 -48.37
N GLY A 83 8.47 19.13 -48.55
CA GLY A 83 7.16 19.17 -49.18
C GLY A 83 7.18 19.21 -50.71
N LYS A 84 6.07 19.67 -51.31
CA LYS A 84 5.90 19.78 -52.76
C LYS A 84 7.01 20.58 -53.46
N ALA A 85 7.50 21.64 -52.81
CA ALA A 85 8.57 22.48 -53.35
C ALA A 85 9.89 21.68 -53.51
N ALA A 86 10.20 20.78 -52.57
CA ALA A 86 11.34 19.87 -52.70
C ALA A 86 11.11 18.83 -53.79
N GLU A 87 9.90 18.25 -53.88
CA GLU A 87 9.57 17.30 -54.95
C GLU A 87 9.75 17.94 -56.34
N GLU A 88 9.27 19.18 -56.54
CA GLU A 88 9.45 19.93 -57.78
C GLU A 88 10.92 20.25 -58.08
N LYS A 89 11.72 20.57 -57.05
CA LYS A 89 13.15 20.82 -57.18
C LYS A 89 13.90 19.57 -57.64
N ILE A 90 13.60 18.41 -57.05
CA ILE A 90 14.18 17.12 -57.44
C ILE A 90 13.76 16.79 -58.88
N TRP A 91 12.47 16.91 -59.23
CA TRP A 91 12.03 16.69 -60.60
C TRP A 91 12.74 17.61 -61.59
N LYS A 92 12.92 18.90 -61.29
CA LYS A 92 13.66 19.84 -62.16
C LYS A 92 15.13 19.45 -62.33
N ALA A 93 15.78 18.95 -61.28
CA ALA A 93 17.16 18.49 -61.35
C ALA A 93 17.34 17.26 -62.27
N HIS A 94 16.30 16.42 -62.39
CA HIS A 94 16.28 15.22 -63.23
C HIS A 94 15.47 15.38 -64.54
N GLY A 95 15.41 16.58 -65.11
CA GLY A 95 14.82 16.81 -66.44
C GLY A 95 13.30 17.04 -66.49
N GLY A 96 12.65 17.17 -65.33
CA GLY A 96 11.22 17.46 -65.17
C GLY A 96 10.37 16.23 -64.91
N LYS A 97 9.15 16.42 -64.38
CA LYS A 97 8.20 15.33 -64.11
C LYS A 97 7.64 14.80 -65.44
N PRO A 98 7.88 13.52 -65.80
CA PRO A 98 7.45 13.00 -67.09
C PRO A 98 5.94 12.85 -67.19
N ASP A 99 5.40 13.08 -68.38
CA ASP A 99 3.97 13.03 -68.65
C ASP A 99 3.44 11.58 -68.66
N LYS A 100 2.26 11.34 -68.07
CA LYS A 100 1.76 9.98 -67.81
C LYS A 100 1.45 9.16 -69.08
N LYS A 101 1.40 9.80 -70.25
CA LYS A 101 1.00 9.20 -71.54
C LYS A 101 2.10 9.18 -72.61
N ALA A 102 3.32 9.62 -72.30
CA ALA A 102 4.41 9.67 -73.27
C ALA A 102 5.29 8.41 -73.22
N GLU A 103 5.73 7.90 -74.37
CA GLU A 103 6.79 6.88 -74.44
C GLU A 103 8.12 7.51 -74.00
N LEU A 104 8.62 7.08 -72.84
CA LEU A 104 9.89 7.52 -72.28
C LEU A 104 11.07 6.88 -73.01
N THR A 105 12.07 7.68 -73.40
CA THR A 105 13.37 7.16 -73.84
C THR A 105 14.09 6.44 -72.69
N ASP A 106 15.03 5.55 -72.98
CA ASP A 106 15.73 4.78 -71.93
C ASP A 106 16.49 5.67 -70.94
N ARG A 107 17.06 6.79 -71.41
CA ARG A 107 17.65 7.83 -70.57
C ARG A 107 16.63 8.48 -69.62
N GLN A 108 15.44 8.81 -70.12
CA GLN A 108 14.38 9.41 -69.29
C GLN A 108 13.80 8.40 -68.28
N LYS A 109 13.83 7.09 -68.57
CA LYS A 109 13.48 6.05 -67.60
C LYS A 109 14.50 5.99 -66.46
N GLU A 110 15.79 6.12 -66.76
CA GLU A 110 16.85 6.18 -65.74
C GLU A 110 16.76 7.45 -64.89
N GLU A 111 16.61 8.63 -65.51
CA GLU A 111 16.44 9.92 -64.81
C GLU A 111 15.16 9.92 -63.95
N LYS A 112 14.05 9.37 -64.45
CA LYS A 112 12.82 9.17 -63.66
C LYS A 112 13.04 8.26 -62.45
N LYS A 113 13.74 7.13 -62.63
CA LYS A 113 14.01 6.18 -61.55
C LYS A 113 14.92 6.80 -60.48
N ALA A 114 15.91 7.60 -60.89
CA ALA A 114 16.77 8.35 -59.98
C ALA A 114 15.99 9.40 -59.19
N ALA A 115 15.15 10.20 -59.87
CA ALA A 115 14.28 11.18 -59.22
C ALA A 115 13.29 10.53 -58.24
N GLU A 116 12.67 9.40 -58.61
CA GLU A 116 11.75 8.66 -57.73
C GLU A 116 12.46 8.08 -56.50
N ALA A 117 13.74 7.67 -56.63
CA ALA A 117 14.55 7.22 -55.51
C ALA A 117 14.89 8.37 -54.55
N GLU A 118 15.34 9.53 -55.06
CA GLU A 118 15.62 10.73 -54.26
C GLU A 118 14.36 11.29 -53.59
N ILE A 119 13.21 11.29 -54.29
CA ILE A 119 11.92 11.69 -53.71
C ILE A 119 11.50 10.74 -52.59
N LYS A 120 11.77 9.43 -52.74
CA LYS A 120 11.48 8.44 -51.69
C LYS A 120 12.35 8.67 -50.46
N GLU A 121 13.62 9.00 -50.63
CA GLU A 121 14.54 9.35 -49.54
C GLU A 121 14.12 10.65 -48.85
N MET A 122 13.83 11.70 -49.62
CA MET A 122 13.31 12.97 -49.11
C MET A 122 12.02 12.78 -48.30
N LYS A 123 11.07 11.95 -48.77
CA LYS A 123 9.82 11.68 -48.04
C LYS A 123 10.02 10.94 -46.73
N ARG A 124 11.18 10.31 -46.49
CA ARG A 124 11.51 9.69 -45.20
C ARG A 124 11.96 10.71 -44.16
N LEU A 125 12.32 11.93 -44.57
CA LEU A 125 12.77 13.01 -43.70
C LEU A 125 11.61 13.82 -43.09
N GLY A 126 10.35 13.42 -43.31
CA GLY A 126 9.17 14.10 -42.79
C GLY A 126 8.71 15.29 -43.64
N GLU A 127 8.03 16.25 -43.00
CA GLU A 127 7.52 17.48 -43.62
C GLU A 127 8.57 18.61 -43.60
N LEU A 128 9.30 18.73 -42.49
CA LEU A 128 10.36 19.72 -42.28
C LEU A 128 11.61 19.06 -41.68
N VAL A 129 12.76 19.69 -41.92
CA VAL A 129 14.05 19.36 -41.30
C VAL A 129 14.69 20.67 -40.83
N ILE A 130 15.23 20.68 -39.61
CA ILE A 130 16.08 21.77 -39.14
C ILE A 130 17.54 21.35 -39.18
N VAL A 131 18.40 22.23 -39.69
CA VAL A 131 19.85 22.03 -39.77
C VAL A 131 20.53 23.07 -38.90
N ASP A 132 21.37 22.62 -37.99
CA ASP A 132 22.18 23.46 -37.12
C ASP A 132 23.28 24.13 -37.96
N ARG A 133 23.40 25.46 -37.88
CA ARG A 133 24.36 26.23 -38.68
C ARG A 133 25.80 26.09 -38.22
N ASP A 134 26.01 25.80 -36.94
CA ASP A 134 27.35 25.70 -36.35
C ASP A 134 27.96 24.34 -36.65
N THR A 135 27.15 23.27 -36.59
CA THR A 135 27.61 21.91 -36.88
C THR A 135 27.45 21.52 -38.36
N GLY A 136 26.54 22.17 -39.09
CA GLY A 136 26.19 21.81 -40.46
C GLY A 136 25.45 20.47 -40.57
N LEU A 137 24.90 19.96 -39.46
CA LEU A 137 24.18 18.69 -39.40
C LEU A 137 22.70 18.93 -39.10
N ALA A 138 21.84 18.05 -39.61
CA ALA A 138 20.42 18.06 -39.25
C ALA A 138 20.25 17.78 -37.75
N ALA A 139 19.54 18.67 -37.07
CA ALA A 139 19.28 18.54 -35.64
C ALA A 139 17.96 17.80 -35.37
N ALA A 140 16.96 17.95 -36.25
CA ALA A 140 15.69 17.23 -36.12
C ALA A 140 14.90 17.17 -37.44
N ALA A 141 14.07 16.14 -37.56
CA ALA A 141 13.10 15.94 -38.62
C ALA A 141 11.69 15.97 -38.02
N PHE A 142 10.71 16.43 -38.78
CA PHE A 142 9.35 16.68 -38.30
C PHE A 142 8.35 15.96 -39.19
N SER A 143 7.84 14.83 -38.75
CA SER A 143 6.83 14.07 -39.50
C SER A 143 5.39 14.32 -39.02
N LYS A 144 5.23 15.06 -37.92
CA LYS A 144 3.91 15.37 -37.32
C LYS A 144 3.71 16.87 -37.17
N SER A 145 2.50 17.32 -37.47
CA SER A 145 2.09 18.71 -37.26
C SER A 145 0.68 18.80 -36.69
N VAL A 146 0.45 19.83 -35.88
CA VAL A 146 -0.85 20.17 -35.29
C VAL A 146 -1.18 21.63 -35.55
N LYS A 147 -2.46 21.91 -35.81
CA LYS A 147 -2.93 23.30 -35.92
C LYS A 147 -3.07 23.88 -34.51
N CYS A 148 -2.60 25.12 -34.35
CA CYS A 148 -2.70 25.89 -33.12
C CYS A 148 -3.15 27.33 -33.44
N GLU A 149 -3.39 28.13 -32.43
CA GLU A 149 -3.86 29.52 -32.60
C GLU A 149 -2.87 30.38 -33.41
N GLU A 150 -1.57 30.23 -33.12
CA GLU A 150 -0.48 31.00 -33.76
C GLU A 150 -0.15 30.52 -35.19
N GLY A 151 -0.60 29.32 -35.59
CA GLY A 151 -0.34 28.75 -36.90
C GLY A 151 -0.28 27.22 -36.91
N VAL A 152 0.82 26.66 -37.41
CA VAL A 152 1.04 25.21 -37.46
C VAL A 152 2.27 24.87 -36.63
N ARG A 153 2.11 23.97 -35.66
CA ARG A 153 3.20 23.50 -34.81
C ARG A 153 3.65 22.13 -35.28
N PHE A 154 4.93 22.02 -35.64
CA PHE A 154 5.59 20.80 -36.03
C PHE A 154 6.27 20.19 -34.81
N ILE A 155 6.09 18.89 -34.62
CA ILE A 155 6.66 18.13 -33.51
C ILE A 155 7.76 17.25 -34.12
N SER A 156 8.97 17.35 -33.59
CA SER A 156 10.07 16.54 -34.11
C SER A 156 9.84 15.06 -33.83
N ASP A 157 10.48 14.20 -34.62
CA ASP A 157 10.26 12.75 -34.57
C ASP A 157 10.76 12.14 -33.25
N GLY A 158 11.85 12.66 -32.68
CA GLY A 158 12.31 12.37 -31.32
C GLY A 158 11.55 13.13 -30.23
N GLY A 159 10.61 14.02 -30.58
CA GLY A 159 9.85 14.85 -29.65
C GLY A 159 10.69 15.88 -28.89
N ARG A 160 11.92 16.15 -29.33
CA ARG A 160 12.83 17.10 -28.67
C ARG A 160 12.56 18.55 -29.03
N TYR A 161 11.99 18.82 -30.19
CA TYR A 161 11.80 20.18 -30.70
C TYR A 161 10.35 20.41 -31.12
N LEU A 162 9.87 21.62 -30.85
CA LEU A 162 8.64 22.16 -31.41
C LEU A 162 8.97 23.36 -32.28
N LEU A 163 8.59 23.30 -33.54
CA LEU A 163 8.73 24.41 -34.48
C LEU A 163 7.34 24.96 -34.80
N THR A 164 7.07 26.20 -34.40
CA THR A 164 5.83 26.90 -34.74
C THR A 164 6.06 27.72 -36.01
N ALA A 165 5.26 27.49 -37.04
CA ALA A 165 5.24 28.24 -38.29
C ALA A 165 3.92 29.01 -38.44
N ASP A 166 3.88 29.96 -39.37
CA ASP A 166 2.67 30.70 -39.71
C ASP A 166 1.54 29.78 -40.24
N LYS A 167 0.33 30.34 -40.40
CA LYS A 167 -0.88 29.58 -40.77
C LYS A 167 -0.76 28.84 -42.11
N ASP A 168 0.11 29.32 -43.01
CA ASP A 168 0.37 28.74 -44.32
C ASP A 168 1.57 27.77 -44.30
N SER A 169 2.20 27.54 -43.15
CA SER A 169 3.41 26.72 -42.97
C SER A 169 4.58 27.16 -43.86
N THR A 170 4.66 28.45 -44.17
CA THR A 170 5.68 29.01 -45.08
C THR A 170 6.84 29.64 -44.35
N ARG A 171 6.62 30.15 -43.13
CA ARG A 171 7.65 30.87 -42.37
C ARG A 171 7.74 30.37 -40.93
N PRO A 172 8.93 29.96 -40.44
CA PRO A 172 9.13 29.62 -39.03
C PRO A 172 9.00 30.87 -38.16
N LEU A 173 8.31 30.75 -37.03
CA LEU A 173 8.03 31.83 -36.08
C LEU A 173 8.71 31.63 -34.73
N ARG A 174 8.77 30.40 -34.22
CA ARG A 174 9.40 30.06 -32.94
C ARG A 174 9.92 28.62 -32.94
N LEU A 175 11.08 28.39 -32.32
CA LEU A 175 11.61 27.06 -32.04
C LEU A 175 11.80 26.89 -30.53
N THR A 176 11.39 25.75 -29.98
CA THR A 176 11.61 25.44 -28.57
C THR A 176 12.09 24.01 -28.41
N GLU A 177 12.99 23.76 -27.45
CA GLU A 177 13.52 22.43 -27.13
C GLU A 177 12.94 21.91 -25.81
N VAL A 178 12.56 20.64 -25.74
CA VAL A 178 12.15 20.00 -24.49
C VAL A 178 13.29 20.02 -23.47
N VAL A 179 13.00 20.36 -22.22
CA VAL A 179 14.04 20.36 -21.18
C VAL A 179 14.51 18.94 -20.86
N SER A 180 13.56 18.01 -20.69
CA SER A 180 13.82 16.58 -20.52
C SER A 180 12.58 15.77 -20.89
N THR A 181 12.76 14.78 -21.76
CA THR A 181 11.68 13.84 -22.13
C THR A 181 11.35 12.82 -21.06
N VAL A 182 12.26 12.62 -20.11
CA VAL A 182 12.12 11.63 -19.03
C VAL A 182 11.43 12.26 -17.81
N ASP A 183 11.74 13.51 -17.51
CA ASP A 183 11.20 14.22 -16.35
C ASP A 183 9.82 14.83 -16.67
N ASP A 184 9.75 15.71 -17.68
CA ASP A 184 8.49 16.27 -18.21
C ASP A 184 8.57 16.51 -19.73
N PRO A 185 7.96 15.62 -20.55
CA PRO A 185 8.00 15.73 -22.01
C PRO A 185 7.17 16.89 -22.57
N ARG A 186 6.53 17.70 -21.71
CA ARG A 186 5.68 18.83 -22.11
C ARG A 186 6.28 20.18 -21.77
N LEU A 187 7.41 20.23 -21.08
CA LEU A 187 8.06 21.49 -20.71
C LEU A 187 9.16 21.82 -21.71
N PHE A 188 8.90 22.81 -22.56
CA PHE A 188 9.81 23.27 -23.59
C PHE A 188 10.48 24.58 -23.19
N ARG A 189 11.67 24.81 -23.70
CA ARG A 189 12.50 25.98 -23.43
C ARG A 189 12.83 26.67 -24.74
N THR A 190 12.77 27.99 -24.71
CA THR A 190 13.23 28.87 -25.79
C THR A 190 14.76 28.86 -25.89
N SER A 191 15.32 29.18 -27.06
CA SER A 191 16.77 29.06 -27.28
C SER A 191 17.62 30.02 -26.43
N ASP A 192 17.07 31.15 -25.98
CA ASP A 192 17.74 32.04 -25.03
C ASP A 192 17.83 31.46 -23.60
N GLY A 193 17.02 30.44 -23.30
CA GLY A 193 16.93 29.77 -22.01
C GLY A 193 16.15 30.54 -20.94
N ASP A 194 15.59 31.70 -21.27
CA ASP A 194 14.93 32.60 -20.31
C ASP A 194 13.43 32.31 -20.17
N THR A 195 12.82 31.63 -21.15
CA THR A 195 11.40 31.28 -21.14
C THR A 195 11.16 29.77 -21.25
N LEU A 196 10.29 29.24 -20.40
CA LEU A 196 9.73 27.89 -20.48
C LEU A 196 8.25 27.94 -20.87
N GLU A 197 7.83 27.03 -21.74
CA GLU A 197 6.46 26.85 -22.21
C GLU A 197 5.99 25.44 -21.83
N LEU A 198 4.95 25.36 -20.99
CA LEU A 198 4.30 24.09 -20.66
C LEU A 198 3.20 23.82 -21.67
N MET A 199 3.31 22.73 -22.42
CA MET A 199 2.42 22.37 -23.51
C MET A 199 1.26 21.47 -23.05
N SER A 200 0.12 21.56 -23.75
CA SER A 200 -0.95 20.56 -23.65
C SER A 200 -0.45 19.18 -24.11
N ALA A 201 -1.11 18.11 -23.67
CA ALA A 201 -0.71 16.74 -24.02
C ALA A 201 -0.73 16.45 -25.54
N ASP A 202 -1.52 17.21 -26.31
CA ASP A 202 -1.59 17.15 -27.77
C ASP A 202 -0.78 18.24 -28.48
N PHE A 203 0.03 19.01 -27.72
CA PHE A 203 0.91 20.10 -28.17
C PHE A 203 0.21 21.26 -28.92
N ARG A 204 -1.12 21.37 -28.81
CA ARG A 204 -1.88 22.44 -29.46
C ARG A 204 -1.78 23.76 -28.71
N ASP A 205 -1.90 23.70 -27.40
CA ASP A 205 -2.05 24.88 -26.55
C ASP A 205 -0.84 25.03 -25.61
N VAL A 206 -0.45 26.27 -25.35
CA VAL A 206 0.51 26.60 -24.29
C VAL A 206 -0.30 26.82 -23.02
N LEU A 207 -0.16 25.90 -22.06
CA LEU A 207 -0.90 25.92 -20.80
C LEU A 207 -0.35 26.96 -19.82
N ALA A 208 0.96 27.17 -19.81
CA ALA A 208 1.62 28.16 -18.98
C ALA A 208 2.95 28.60 -19.58
N VAL A 209 3.34 29.85 -19.30
CA VAL A 209 4.64 30.41 -19.68
C VAL A 209 5.36 30.86 -18.41
N TYR A 210 6.58 30.36 -18.21
CA TYR A 210 7.41 30.71 -17.06
C TYR A 210 8.65 31.47 -17.50
N LYS A 211 8.94 32.58 -16.82
CA LYS A 211 10.14 33.39 -17.05
C LYS A 211 11.15 33.13 -15.96
N LYS A 212 12.42 33.08 -16.34
CA LYS A 212 13.54 32.90 -15.40
C LYS A 212 13.53 34.02 -14.35
N ASP A 213 13.53 33.62 -13.10
CA ASP A 213 13.42 34.51 -11.94
C ASP A 213 14.67 34.47 -11.04
N GLY A 214 15.47 33.41 -11.12
CA GLY A 214 16.75 33.34 -10.43
C GLY A 214 17.15 31.93 -10.03
N THR A 215 17.74 31.80 -8.85
CA THR A 215 18.17 30.53 -8.27
C THR A 215 17.81 30.50 -6.79
N GLU A 216 17.22 29.39 -6.34
CA GLU A 216 16.77 29.16 -4.97
C GLU A 216 17.08 27.71 -4.57
N ASP A 217 17.71 27.49 -3.41
CA ASP A 217 18.05 26.16 -2.89
C ASP A 217 18.67 25.20 -3.91
N GLY A 218 19.63 25.70 -4.69
CA GLY A 218 20.33 24.93 -5.71
C GLY A 218 19.46 24.54 -6.92
N LYS A 219 18.41 25.30 -7.22
CA LYS A 219 17.49 25.09 -8.36
C LYS A 219 17.36 26.38 -9.16
N LEU A 220 17.28 26.27 -10.48
CA LEU A 220 16.86 27.39 -11.33
C LEU A 220 15.35 27.57 -11.18
N VAL A 221 14.92 28.78 -10.87
CA VAL A 221 13.51 29.11 -10.65
C VAL A 221 12.98 29.89 -11.86
N TYR A 222 11.86 29.43 -12.39
CA TYR A 222 11.08 30.15 -13.39
C TYR A 222 9.68 30.40 -12.82
N ARG A 223 9.12 31.60 -13.00
CA ARG A 223 7.80 31.99 -12.49
C ARG A 223 6.84 32.39 -13.61
N SER A 224 5.58 32.04 -13.43
CA SER A 224 4.46 32.47 -14.26
C SER A 224 3.73 33.64 -13.59
N PRO A 225 3.10 34.56 -14.35
CA PRO A 225 2.22 35.59 -13.80
C PRO A 225 1.10 35.04 -12.89
N ASP A 226 0.62 33.83 -13.16
CA ASP A 226 -0.50 33.20 -12.45
C ASP A 226 -0.06 32.44 -11.18
N ALA A 227 1.02 32.88 -10.54
CA ALA A 227 1.63 32.28 -9.34
C ALA A 227 2.12 30.82 -9.49
N GLY A 228 2.18 30.29 -10.71
CA GLY A 228 2.87 29.04 -11.00
C GLY A 228 4.39 29.21 -11.06
N PHE A 229 5.15 28.15 -10.84
CA PHE A 229 6.60 28.14 -10.96
C PHE A 229 7.12 26.78 -11.43
N ALA A 230 8.31 26.80 -12.04
CA ALA A 230 9.03 25.61 -12.46
C ALA A 230 10.43 25.61 -11.84
N TRP A 231 10.86 24.43 -11.39
CA TRP A 231 12.19 24.20 -10.88
C TRP A 231 12.97 23.30 -11.83
N LEU A 232 14.12 23.78 -12.26
CA LEU A 232 15.09 22.98 -13.00
C LEU A 232 16.35 22.76 -12.15
N SER A 233 17.14 21.75 -12.49
CA SER A 233 18.51 21.63 -11.95
C SER A 233 19.35 22.85 -12.34
N LEU A 234 20.45 23.11 -11.62
CA LEU A 234 21.40 24.18 -11.97
C LEU A 234 21.98 24.04 -13.38
N SER A 235 22.08 22.81 -13.90
CA SER A 235 22.50 22.57 -15.28
C SER A 235 21.43 22.92 -16.31
N GLY A 236 20.18 23.14 -15.88
CA GLY A 236 19.03 23.41 -16.75
C GLY A 236 18.66 22.22 -17.64
N ARG A 237 19.08 21.00 -17.30
CA ARG A 237 18.85 19.77 -18.08
C ARG A 237 17.86 18.79 -17.44
N GLU A 238 17.46 19.06 -16.20
CA GLU A 238 16.53 18.21 -15.46
C GLU A 238 15.34 19.06 -15.02
N VAL A 239 14.14 18.53 -15.18
CA VAL A 239 12.93 19.13 -14.62
C VAL A 239 12.72 18.53 -13.24
N ILE A 240 12.82 19.36 -12.20
CA ILE A 240 12.52 18.94 -10.83
C ILE A 240 11.01 18.88 -10.65
N GLY A 241 10.30 19.90 -11.17
CA GLY A 241 8.84 19.89 -11.28
C GLY A 241 8.28 21.25 -11.71
N THR A 242 7.02 21.22 -12.13
CA THR A 242 6.20 22.39 -12.44
C THR A 242 5.03 22.43 -11.47
N TYR A 243 4.90 23.51 -10.71
CA TYR A 243 3.97 23.58 -9.60
C TYR A 243 3.18 24.89 -9.62
N ARG A 244 2.05 24.87 -8.94
CA ARG A 244 1.33 26.06 -8.48
C ARG A 244 0.93 25.88 -7.03
N TYR A 245 0.60 26.98 -6.38
CA TYR A 245 -0.01 26.93 -5.05
C TYR A 245 -1.52 26.70 -5.19
N ALA A 246 -2.03 25.65 -4.54
CA ALA A 246 -3.44 25.28 -4.63
C ALA A 246 -4.24 25.66 -3.37
N ALA A 247 -3.60 25.62 -2.20
CA ALA A 247 -4.21 25.98 -0.93
C ALA A 247 -3.14 26.45 0.08
N GLU A 248 -3.55 27.24 1.06
CA GLU A 248 -2.68 27.71 2.14
C GLU A 248 -3.51 27.94 3.40
N ASN A 249 -2.91 27.66 4.56
CA ASN A 249 -3.43 28.05 5.87
C ASN A 249 -2.31 28.76 6.66
N ASP A 250 -2.49 28.97 7.97
CA ASP A 250 -1.51 29.67 8.80
C ASP A 250 -0.16 28.93 8.88
N ARG A 251 -0.17 27.59 8.80
CA ARG A 251 1.00 26.73 9.03
C ARG A 251 1.61 26.14 7.76
N PHE A 252 0.79 25.89 6.75
CA PHE A 252 1.14 25.07 5.60
C PHE A 252 0.71 25.70 4.29
N ARG A 253 1.46 25.40 3.23
CA ARG A 253 1.11 25.72 1.85
C ARG A 253 1.17 24.46 0.98
N MET A 254 0.15 24.25 0.17
CA MET A 254 0.04 23.13 -0.75
C MET A 254 0.54 23.51 -2.15
N LEU A 255 1.55 22.80 -2.62
CA LEU A 255 2.07 22.83 -3.99
C LEU A 255 1.46 21.69 -4.79
N VAL A 256 1.09 21.91 -6.04
CA VAL A 256 0.47 20.90 -6.91
C VAL A 256 1.10 20.88 -8.30
N ASP A 257 1.46 19.69 -8.77
CA ASP A 257 1.70 19.38 -10.19
C ASP A 257 0.39 18.87 -10.81
N ASP A 258 -0.25 19.70 -11.64
CA ASP A 258 -1.53 19.37 -12.29
C ASP A 258 -1.43 18.19 -13.28
N ARG A 259 -0.22 17.77 -13.67
CA ARG A 259 -0.03 16.63 -14.59
C ARG A 259 -0.36 15.29 -13.94
N LEU A 260 0.16 15.09 -12.74
CA LEU A 260 0.14 13.78 -12.04
C LEU A 260 -0.61 13.86 -10.71
N ALA A 261 -1.14 15.04 -10.37
CA ALA A 261 -1.68 15.37 -9.05
C ALA A 261 -0.66 15.10 -7.93
N ASN A 262 0.63 15.32 -8.20
CA ASN A 262 1.67 15.24 -7.17
C ASN A 262 1.63 16.50 -6.31
N ILE A 263 1.75 16.32 -5.00
CA ILE A 263 1.52 17.37 -4.00
C ILE A 263 2.77 17.56 -3.15
N GLY A 264 3.08 18.80 -2.83
CA GLY A 264 4.01 19.19 -1.78
C GLY A 264 3.29 19.90 -0.64
N ILE A 265 3.60 19.57 0.61
CA ILE A 265 3.16 20.33 1.79
C ILE A 265 4.38 21.08 2.33
N GLU A 266 4.44 22.37 2.06
CA GLU A 266 5.44 23.29 2.62
C GLU A 266 5.02 23.67 4.04
N ASN A 267 5.89 23.41 5.01
CA ASN A 267 5.78 24.01 6.34
C ASN A 267 6.29 25.46 6.26
N LYS A 268 5.42 26.43 6.53
CA LYS A 268 5.73 27.86 6.41
C LYS A 268 6.70 28.37 7.48
N GLU A 269 6.85 27.64 8.59
CA GLU A 269 7.79 27.98 9.65
C GLU A 269 9.21 27.55 9.28
N THR A 270 9.39 26.34 8.72
CA THR A 270 10.72 25.77 8.44
C THR A 270 11.14 25.85 6.97
N GLY A 271 10.20 26.07 6.05
CA GLY A 271 10.40 25.97 4.61
C GLY A 271 10.53 24.52 4.09
N TYR A 272 10.48 23.52 4.98
CA TYR A 272 10.59 22.11 4.57
C TYR A 272 9.34 21.65 3.83
N ILE A 273 9.52 20.88 2.76
CA ILE A 273 8.42 20.41 1.91
C ILE A 273 8.36 18.89 1.94
N TRP A 274 7.22 18.36 2.40
CA TRP A 274 6.88 16.95 2.29
C TRP A 274 6.22 16.66 0.94
N TRP A 275 6.78 15.71 0.19
CA TRP A 275 6.30 15.39 -1.16
C TRP A 275 5.52 14.09 -1.21
N SER A 276 4.42 14.05 -1.97
CA SER A 276 3.66 12.82 -2.24
C SER A 276 4.38 11.82 -3.14
N SER A 277 5.36 12.32 -3.89
CA SER A 277 6.22 11.56 -4.78
C SER A 277 7.64 12.09 -4.68
N PRO A 278 8.68 11.23 -4.62
CA PRO A 278 10.06 11.69 -4.53
C PRO A 278 10.44 12.53 -5.76
N LEU A 279 11.04 13.68 -5.49
CA LEU A 279 11.66 14.51 -6.52
C LEU A 279 12.71 13.68 -7.27
N ARG A 280 12.78 13.83 -8.60
CA ARG A 280 13.71 13.09 -9.47
C ARG A 280 13.53 11.56 -9.47
N ALA A 281 12.33 11.04 -9.16
CA ALA A 281 12.00 9.62 -9.32
C ALA A 281 12.37 9.05 -10.71
N SER A 282 12.25 9.87 -11.76
CA SER A 282 12.60 9.55 -13.14
C SER A 282 14.09 9.32 -13.40
N ARG A 283 14.96 9.75 -12.48
CA ARG A 283 16.43 9.65 -12.56
C ARG A 283 17.00 8.58 -11.61
N ASP A 284 16.15 7.77 -11.00
CA ASP A 284 16.57 6.67 -10.14
C ASP A 284 17.37 5.64 -10.96
N SER A 285 18.61 5.37 -10.53
CA SER A 285 19.52 4.46 -11.22
C SER A 285 19.19 2.97 -11.06
N LEU A 286 18.37 2.63 -10.06
CA LEU A 286 17.92 1.27 -9.79
C LEU A 286 16.55 0.98 -10.43
N ALA A 287 15.66 1.98 -10.47
CA ALA A 287 14.28 1.80 -10.89
C ALA A 287 14.14 1.48 -12.40
N THR A 288 13.34 0.46 -12.70
CA THR A 288 12.82 0.22 -14.06
C THR A 288 11.73 1.25 -14.40
N PRO A 289 11.35 1.42 -15.67
CA PRO A 289 10.28 2.36 -16.06
C PRO A 289 8.95 2.14 -15.31
N LEU A 290 8.62 0.88 -14.99
CA LEU A 290 7.43 0.56 -14.19
C LEU A 290 7.55 1.05 -12.74
N ILE A 291 8.72 0.86 -12.12
CA ILE A 291 8.99 1.34 -10.76
C ILE A 291 9.01 2.88 -10.73
N VAL A 292 9.59 3.52 -11.75
CA VAL A 292 9.53 4.98 -11.90
C VAL A 292 8.07 5.45 -11.98
N GLY A 293 7.24 4.79 -12.77
CA GLY A 293 5.81 5.10 -12.85
C GLY A 293 5.11 4.98 -11.49
N GLU A 294 5.48 3.98 -10.68
CA GLU A 294 4.94 3.76 -9.33
C GLU A 294 5.39 4.85 -8.35
N LEU A 295 6.69 5.18 -8.31
CA LEU A 295 7.24 6.26 -7.49
C LEU A 295 6.60 7.61 -7.81
N ARG A 296 6.26 7.86 -9.08
CA ARG A 296 5.63 9.09 -9.56
C ARG A 296 4.12 9.16 -9.35
N SER A 297 3.52 8.08 -8.87
CA SER A 297 2.06 7.94 -8.77
C SER A 297 1.54 8.50 -7.44
N SER A 298 0.58 9.42 -7.51
CA SER A 298 -0.23 9.81 -6.35
C SER A 298 -1.40 8.85 -6.08
N ALA A 299 -1.73 7.99 -7.06
CA ALA A 299 -2.61 6.84 -6.89
C ALA A 299 -2.08 5.62 -7.67
N VAL A 300 -2.07 4.45 -7.03
CA VAL A 300 -1.77 3.16 -7.66
C VAL A 300 -2.94 2.22 -7.41
N LEU A 301 -3.48 1.60 -8.45
CA LEU A 301 -4.58 0.65 -8.33
C LEU A 301 -4.14 -0.73 -8.83
N ARG A 302 -4.54 -1.77 -8.10
CA ARG A 302 -4.45 -3.15 -8.52
C ARG A 302 -5.83 -3.66 -8.91
N TYR A 303 -5.88 -4.42 -10.00
CA TYR A 303 -7.11 -5.06 -10.43
C TYR A 303 -6.90 -6.53 -10.80
N GLY A 304 -7.95 -7.31 -10.53
CA GLY A 304 -8.07 -8.70 -10.91
C GLY A 304 -8.84 -8.88 -12.21
N ILE A 305 -8.59 -10.01 -12.88
CA ILE A 305 -9.41 -10.52 -13.97
C ILE A 305 -9.94 -11.89 -13.50
N PRO A 306 -11.16 -11.95 -12.92
CA PRO A 306 -11.69 -13.15 -12.28
C PRO A 306 -11.70 -14.38 -13.19
N GLU A 307 -12.06 -14.20 -14.47
CA GLU A 307 -12.08 -15.28 -15.46
C GLU A 307 -10.69 -15.91 -15.68
N LYS A 308 -9.63 -15.09 -15.58
CA LYS A 308 -8.23 -15.52 -15.72
C LYS A 308 -7.57 -15.88 -14.40
N ARG A 309 -8.27 -15.73 -13.27
CA ARG A 309 -7.74 -15.96 -11.91
C ARG A 309 -6.45 -15.19 -11.61
N ASN A 310 -6.29 -14.03 -12.25
CA ASN A 310 -5.12 -13.19 -12.17
C ASN A 310 -5.42 -11.95 -11.32
N ASN A 311 -4.59 -11.64 -10.31
CA ASN A 311 -4.70 -10.45 -9.46
C ASN A 311 -3.41 -9.60 -9.46
N ASN A 312 -2.63 -9.61 -10.54
CA ASN A 312 -1.31 -8.99 -10.58
C ASN A 312 -1.20 -7.83 -11.58
N ASN A 313 -2.31 -7.16 -11.91
CA ASN A 313 -2.31 -6.06 -12.86
C ASN A 313 -2.26 -4.73 -12.09
N TYR A 314 -1.17 -3.98 -12.24
CA TYR A 314 -0.95 -2.70 -11.59
C TYR A 314 -1.15 -1.55 -12.56
N LEU A 315 -1.89 -0.54 -12.12
CA LEU A 315 -2.18 0.70 -12.81
C LEU A 315 -1.54 1.85 -12.05
N ARG A 316 -0.77 2.69 -12.76
CA ARG A 316 0.08 3.73 -12.16
C ARG A 316 -0.32 5.10 -12.70
N SER A 317 -0.79 6.00 -11.84
CA SER A 317 -1.10 7.38 -12.26
C SER A 317 0.12 8.16 -12.77
N GLY A 318 1.32 7.81 -12.33
CA GLY A 318 2.59 8.36 -12.80
C GLY A 318 2.99 7.94 -14.21
N SER A 319 2.26 7.00 -14.82
CA SER A 319 2.40 6.58 -16.21
C SER A 319 1.28 7.20 -17.05
N THR A 320 1.62 8.17 -17.89
CA THR A 320 0.64 8.86 -18.75
C THR A 320 -0.01 7.95 -19.80
N ASP A 321 0.57 6.76 -20.04
CA ASP A 321 -0.02 5.73 -20.90
C ASP A 321 -1.09 4.89 -20.17
N ASP A 322 -1.06 4.85 -18.84
CA ASP A 322 -1.99 4.06 -18.04
C ASP A 322 -3.17 4.90 -17.56
N CYS A 323 -2.92 6.16 -17.21
CA CYS A 323 -3.87 7.03 -16.52
C CYS A 323 -3.93 8.43 -17.12
N ARG A 324 -5.15 8.96 -17.22
CA ARG A 324 -5.38 10.41 -17.42
C ARG A 324 -5.76 11.00 -16.07
N VAL A 325 -4.99 12.00 -15.64
CA VAL A 325 -5.25 12.75 -14.40
C VAL A 325 -5.84 14.11 -14.76
N THR A 326 -6.95 14.45 -14.13
CA THR A 326 -7.54 15.80 -14.21
C THR A 326 -7.59 16.41 -12.81
N VAL A 327 -6.99 17.58 -12.63
CA VAL A 327 -6.98 18.29 -11.34
C VAL A 327 -7.96 19.45 -11.38
N LYS A 328 -8.79 19.56 -10.35
CA LYS A 328 -9.75 20.66 -10.15
C LYS A 328 -9.53 21.28 -8.79
N ASP A 329 -9.56 22.60 -8.70
CA ASP A 329 -9.50 23.29 -7.41
C ASP A 329 -10.80 23.08 -6.64
N ILE A 330 -10.67 22.82 -5.34
CA ILE A 330 -11.76 22.77 -4.37
C ILE A 330 -11.41 23.65 -3.18
N LYS A 331 -12.36 23.83 -2.26
CA LYS A 331 -12.08 24.59 -1.04
C LYS A 331 -10.93 23.93 -0.28
N ASN A 332 -9.91 24.72 0.04
CA ASN A 332 -8.72 24.29 0.79
C ASN A 332 -7.91 23.16 0.13
N GLY A 333 -8.00 22.95 -1.19
CA GLY A 333 -7.19 21.92 -1.83
C GLY A 333 -7.58 21.62 -3.27
N ILE A 334 -7.37 20.36 -3.69
CA ILE A 334 -7.68 19.89 -5.04
C ILE A 334 -8.48 18.59 -5.04
N ARG A 335 -9.21 18.35 -6.13
CA ARG A 335 -9.80 17.06 -6.49
C ARG A 335 -9.10 16.53 -7.72
N ALA A 336 -8.45 15.38 -7.60
CA ALA A 336 -7.80 14.67 -8.70
C ALA A 336 -8.71 13.55 -9.20
N GLU A 337 -9.08 13.58 -10.48
CA GLU A 337 -9.82 12.52 -11.15
C GLU A 337 -8.83 11.62 -11.88
N TYR A 338 -8.76 10.36 -11.47
CA TYR A 338 -7.91 9.34 -12.08
C TYR A 338 -8.76 8.49 -13.03
N ASP A 339 -8.44 8.51 -14.32
CA ASP A 339 -9.09 7.70 -15.35
C ASP A 339 -8.09 6.71 -15.96
N TYR A 340 -8.16 5.45 -15.51
CA TYR A 340 -7.43 4.34 -16.10
C TYR A 340 -8.18 3.76 -17.29
N TYR A 341 -8.30 4.58 -18.34
CA TYR A 341 -9.16 4.36 -19.50
C TYR A 341 -8.98 3.01 -20.20
N LYS A 342 -7.77 2.43 -20.21
CA LYS A 342 -7.52 1.09 -20.80
C LYS A 342 -8.09 -0.05 -19.96
N ALA A 343 -8.12 0.12 -18.64
CA ALA A 343 -8.67 -0.86 -17.70
C ALA A 343 -10.15 -0.63 -17.43
N GLY A 344 -10.70 0.53 -17.82
CA GLY A 344 -12.08 0.90 -17.54
C GLY A 344 -12.35 1.12 -16.05
N ILE A 345 -11.39 1.70 -15.33
CA ILE A 345 -11.52 2.00 -13.89
C ILE A 345 -11.22 3.48 -13.66
N SER A 346 -12.12 4.19 -12.99
CA SER A 346 -11.90 5.60 -12.64
C SER A 346 -12.42 5.93 -11.24
N PHE A 347 -11.80 6.92 -10.61
CA PHE A 347 -12.20 7.39 -9.28
C PHE A 347 -11.63 8.79 -8.98
N PRO A 348 -12.35 9.63 -8.21
CA PRO A 348 -11.85 10.89 -7.69
C PRO A 348 -11.18 10.73 -6.32
N VAL A 349 -10.09 11.45 -6.07
CA VAL A 349 -9.49 11.62 -4.74
C VAL A 349 -9.47 13.10 -4.40
N GLU A 350 -9.88 13.45 -3.19
CA GLU A 350 -9.84 14.81 -2.68
C GLU A 350 -8.65 14.97 -1.74
N TYR A 351 -7.83 15.99 -2.00
CA TYR A 351 -6.66 16.35 -1.20
C TYR A 351 -6.89 17.73 -0.60
N THR A 352 -7.11 17.80 0.70
CA THR A 352 -7.49 19.03 1.39
C THR A 352 -6.53 19.35 2.53
N LEU A 353 -6.10 20.60 2.59
CA LEU A 353 -5.31 21.13 3.69
C LEU A 353 -6.25 21.55 4.83
N GLU A 354 -6.26 20.76 5.88
CA GLU A 354 -6.96 21.06 7.13
C GLU A 354 -6.05 21.87 8.07
N GLY A 355 -6.51 22.17 9.29
CA GLY A 355 -5.82 23.12 10.18
C GLY A 355 -4.34 22.78 10.41
N ASP A 356 -4.03 21.51 10.63
CA ASP A 356 -2.68 21.04 10.96
C ASP A 356 -2.20 19.83 10.14
N HIS A 357 -2.93 19.43 9.11
CA HIS A 357 -2.62 18.25 8.32
C HIS A 357 -3.14 18.33 6.88
N LEU A 358 -2.62 17.44 6.04
CA LEU A 358 -3.21 17.12 4.74
C LEU A 358 -4.10 15.89 4.90
N ARG A 359 -5.33 15.98 4.39
CA ARG A 359 -6.23 14.86 4.24
C ARG A 359 -6.30 14.41 2.79
N ALA A 360 -6.17 13.11 2.54
CA ALA A 360 -6.45 12.46 1.27
C ALA A 360 -7.65 11.53 1.43
N SER A 361 -8.75 11.83 0.75
CA SER A 361 -10.05 11.18 0.90
C SER A 361 -10.52 10.56 -0.41
N LEU A 362 -10.94 9.29 -0.37
CA LEU A 362 -11.57 8.56 -1.47
C LEU A 362 -12.82 7.84 -0.97
N LYS A 363 -13.96 8.16 -1.58
CA LYS A 363 -15.21 7.45 -1.35
C LYS A 363 -15.24 6.16 -2.16
N THR A 364 -15.42 5.00 -1.53
CA THR A 364 -15.34 3.70 -2.23
C THR A 364 -16.45 3.53 -3.25
N ASP A 365 -17.65 4.05 -2.96
CA ASP A 365 -18.80 4.08 -3.88
C ASP A 365 -18.59 4.97 -5.12
N SER A 366 -17.54 5.81 -5.13
CA SER A 366 -17.20 6.64 -6.28
C SER A 366 -16.26 5.94 -7.29
N ILE A 367 -15.82 4.72 -6.99
CA ILE A 367 -15.01 3.90 -7.89
C ILE A 367 -15.91 3.31 -8.97
N ILE A 368 -15.64 3.67 -10.23
CA ILE A 368 -16.42 3.22 -11.38
C ILE A 368 -15.63 2.14 -12.12
N GLU A 369 -16.23 0.97 -12.27
CA GLU A 369 -15.71 -0.17 -13.05
C GLU A 369 -16.56 -0.31 -14.33
N SER A 370 -16.12 0.29 -15.43
CA SER A 370 -16.85 0.26 -16.71
C SER A 370 -16.55 -0.97 -17.56
N GLU A 371 -15.43 -1.67 -17.30
CA GLU A 371 -15.06 -2.93 -17.95
C GLU A 371 -15.40 -4.12 -17.03
N PRO A 372 -16.46 -4.89 -17.30
CA PRO A 372 -16.93 -5.95 -16.39
C PRO A 372 -15.94 -7.09 -16.17
N ALA A 373 -14.98 -7.29 -17.08
CA ALA A 373 -13.94 -8.31 -16.93
C ALA A 373 -12.89 -7.95 -15.86
N ASN A 374 -12.78 -6.67 -15.50
CA ASN A 374 -11.79 -6.16 -14.56
C ASN A 374 -12.46 -5.83 -13.22
N THR A 375 -11.80 -6.17 -12.12
CA THR A 375 -12.28 -5.82 -10.77
C THR A 375 -11.18 -5.17 -9.96
N ALA A 376 -11.43 -3.98 -9.42
CA ALA A 376 -10.56 -3.29 -8.49
C ALA A 376 -10.42 -4.12 -7.20
N THR A 377 -9.17 -4.37 -6.79
CA THR A 377 -8.86 -5.23 -5.63
C THR A 377 -8.10 -4.47 -4.55
N GLU A 378 -7.10 -3.66 -4.92
CA GLU A 378 -6.29 -2.89 -3.98
C GLU A 378 -6.04 -1.48 -4.50
N ILE A 379 -5.89 -0.52 -3.60
CA ILE A 379 -5.51 0.86 -3.94
C ILE A 379 -4.51 1.41 -2.93
N SER A 380 -3.54 2.18 -3.42
CA SER A 380 -2.61 2.94 -2.57
C SER A 380 -2.70 4.42 -2.96
N LEU A 381 -3.02 5.27 -2.00
CA LEU A 381 -3.04 6.72 -2.15
C LEU A 381 -1.74 7.28 -1.60
N LEU A 382 -1.05 8.09 -2.41
CA LEU A 382 0.22 8.73 -2.05
C LEU A 382 1.24 7.72 -1.49
N GLY A 383 1.35 6.54 -2.11
CA GLY A 383 2.15 5.42 -1.58
C GLY A 383 3.66 5.67 -1.46
N SER A 384 4.14 6.80 -2.00
CA SER A 384 5.53 7.27 -1.88
C SER A 384 5.64 8.58 -1.08
N PHE A 385 4.61 8.96 -0.31
CA PHE A 385 4.61 10.19 0.46
C PHE A 385 5.74 10.18 1.49
N GLY A 386 6.58 11.22 1.47
CA GLY A 386 7.73 11.32 2.36
C GLY A 386 8.85 10.32 2.07
N ALA A 387 8.88 9.70 0.89
CA ALA A 387 9.96 8.81 0.45
C ALA A 387 11.35 9.44 0.68
N ALA A 388 12.32 8.64 1.13
CA ALA A 388 13.68 9.10 1.42
C ALA A 388 14.67 8.46 0.45
N SER A 389 15.51 9.26 -0.19
CA SER A 389 16.55 8.79 -1.10
C SER A 389 17.69 8.07 -0.36
N GLN A 390 18.59 7.43 -1.12
CA GLN A 390 19.85 6.85 -0.61
C GLN A 390 20.80 7.85 0.07
N LYS A 391 20.56 9.16 -0.08
CA LYS A 391 21.42 10.22 0.48
C LYS A 391 20.84 10.84 1.74
N GLU A 392 19.59 10.52 2.07
CA GLU A 392 18.90 11.02 3.26
C GLU A 392 19.08 10.03 4.41
N GLU A 393 19.25 10.58 5.61
CA GLU A 393 19.30 9.84 6.87
C GLU A 393 17.98 10.02 7.63
N GLY A 394 17.59 8.99 8.39
CA GLY A 394 16.31 8.98 9.10
C GLY A 394 15.79 7.57 9.33
N TYR A 395 14.53 7.46 9.71
CA TYR A 395 13.88 6.19 9.98
C TYR A 395 12.35 6.25 9.89
N PHE A 396 11.74 5.09 9.69
CA PHE A 396 10.31 4.88 9.86
C PHE A 396 9.99 4.40 11.27
N VAL A 397 8.84 4.82 11.80
CA VAL A 397 8.26 4.32 13.06
C VAL A 397 7.08 3.43 12.72
N ILE A 398 7.16 2.15 13.09
CA ILE A 398 6.21 1.11 12.71
C ILE A 398 5.50 0.58 13.96
N PRO A 399 4.17 0.63 14.07
CA PRO A 399 3.43 0.17 15.26
C PRO A 399 3.22 -1.35 15.26
N ASP A 400 4.28 -2.13 15.03
CA ASP A 400 4.27 -3.59 15.11
C ASP A 400 4.56 -4.02 16.56
N GLY A 401 3.58 -4.66 17.21
CA GLY A 401 3.70 -5.00 18.63
C GLY A 401 3.79 -3.74 19.51
N CYS A 402 4.88 -3.61 20.28
CA CYS A 402 5.16 -2.38 21.05
C CYS A 402 5.54 -1.19 20.15
N GLY A 403 6.08 -1.47 18.95
CA GLY A 403 6.68 -0.47 18.09
C GLY A 403 8.08 -0.87 17.64
N ALA A 404 8.45 -0.50 16.42
CA ALA A 404 9.77 -0.76 15.85
C ALA A 404 10.27 0.41 14.98
N LEU A 405 11.59 0.57 14.91
CA LEU A 405 12.24 1.50 14.00
C LEU A 405 12.83 0.77 12.79
N VAL A 406 12.69 1.37 11.61
CA VAL A 406 13.38 0.95 10.39
C VAL A 406 14.20 2.11 9.87
N ARG A 407 15.52 2.06 10.04
CA ARG A 407 16.45 3.08 9.57
C ARG A 407 16.53 3.07 8.05
N PHE A 408 16.58 4.24 7.44
CA PHE A 408 16.79 4.35 6.01
C PHE A 408 18.12 3.72 5.62
N ASN A 409 18.15 3.09 4.45
CA ASN A 409 19.39 2.59 3.87
C ASN A 409 20.16 1.60 4.78
N ASN A 410 19.50 0.89 5.70
CA ASN A 410 20.14 0.01 6.70
C ASN A 410 20.82 -1.26 6.11
N GLY A 411 20.87 -1.40 4.78
CA GLY A 411 21.61 -2.43 4.06
C GLY A 411 20.96 -3.82 4.06
N ARG A 412 19.79 -4.00 4.69
CA ARG A 412 19.10 -5.29 4.83
C ARG A 412 18.30 -5.66 3.57
N VAL A 413 18.97 -5.73 2.42
CA VAL A 413 18.34 -5.83 1.09
C VAL A 413 18.27 -7.26 0.54
N LYS A 414 19.36 -8.04 0.66
CA LYS A 414 19.51 -9.31 -0.08
C LYS A 414 18.85 -10.52 0.59
N ASP A 415 18.70 -10.49 1.91
CA ASP A 415 18.21 -11.62 2.71
C ASP A 415 16.95 -11.28 3.53
N SER A 416 16.41 -10.06 3.39
CA SER A 416 15.22 -9.60 4.11
C SER A 416 14.05 -9.41 3.16
N THR A 417 12.89 -9.96 3.51
CA THR A 417 11.64 -9.70 2.78
C THR A 417 11.13 -8.31 3.15
N ALA A 418 10.54 -7.59 2.19
CA ALA A 418 9.87 -6.32 2.50
C ALA A 418 8.80 -6.54 3.56
N TYR A 419 8.75 -5.67 4.56
CA TYR A 419 7.76 -5.77 5.61
C TYR A 419 6.39 -5.38 5.07
N SER A 420 5.38 -6.20 5.34
CA SER A 420 4.00 -5.92 4.98
C SER A 420 3.07 -6.66 5.93
N GLN A 421 2.29 -5.94 6.72
CA GLN A 421 1.28 -6.53 7.60
C GLN A 421 -0.07 -5.81 7.49
N PRO A 422 -1.20 -6.55 7.61
CA PRO A 422 -2.51 -5.95 7.73
C PRO A 422 -2.67 -5.24 9.08
N VAL A 423 -3.32 -4.08 9.06
CA VAL A 423 -3.80 -3.39 10.26
C VAL A 423 -4.89 -4.24 10.91
N TYR A 424 -4.89 -4.30 12.25
CA TYR A 424 -5.78 -5.13 13.07
C TYR A 424 -5.67 -6.63 12.80
N GLY A 425 -4.49 -7.07 12.36
CA GLY A 425 -4.17 -8.48 12.14
C GLY A 425 -4.85 -9.09 10.91
N SER A 426 -4.45 -10.33 10.61
CA SER A 426 -4.93 -11.06 9.43
C SER A 426 -6.37 -11.54 9.59
N ASP A 427 -7.09 -11.69 8.47
CA ASP A 427 -8.39 -12.35 8.48
C ASP A 427 -8.23 -13.84 8.79
N ILE A 428 -8.72 -14.25 9.96
CA ILE A 428 -8.58 -15.61 10.47
C ILE A 428 -9.59 -16.61 9.90
N THR A 429 -10.45 -16.21 8.95
CA THR A 429 -11.34 -17.16 8.25
C THR A 429 -10.56 -18.17 7.41
N ALA A 430 -9.46 -17.73 6.80
CA ALA A 430 -8.57 -18.59 6.02
C ALA A 430 -7.52 -19.23 6.94
N VAL A 431 -7.82 -20.43 7.42
CA VAL A 431 -6.96 -21.15 8.37
C VAL A 431 -5.71 -21.70 7.66
N PRO A 432 -4.49 -21.32 8.09
CA PRO A 432 -3.25 -21.79 7.47
C PRO A 432 -3.09 -23.32 7.51
N THR A 433 -2.44 -23.90 6.51
CA THR A 433 -2.12 -25.34 6.49
C THR A 433 -1.00 -25.72 7.44
N SER A 434 -0.13 -24.77 7.79
CA SER A 434 0.93 -24.90 8.79
C SER A 434 1.01 -23.64 9.65
N LYS A 435 1.53 -23.77 10.86
CA LYS A 435 1.76 -22.65 11.76
C LYS A 435 3.05 -21.94 11.37
N GLY A 436 2.94 -20.67 11.00
CA GLY A 436 4.08 -19.78 10.73
C GLY A 436 4.82 -19.36 12.00
N ALA A 437 5.81 -18.50 11.83
CA ALA A 437 6.45 -17.81 12.94
C ALA A 437 5.41 -17.03 13.75
N VAL A 438 5.65 -16.92 15.06
CA VAL A 438 4.83 -16.06 15.92
C VAL A 438 5.25 -14.63 15.64
N THR A 439 4.30 -13.82 15.20
CA THR A 439 4.49 -12.38 14.98
C THR A 439 3.46 -11.63 15.82
N GLU A 440 3.80 -10.41 16.20
CA GLU A 440 2.84 -9.44 16.68
C GLU A 440 2.03 -8.89 15.50
N GLN A 441 0.99 -8.10 15.81
CA GLN A 441 0.17 -7.41 14.82
C GLN A 441 0.28 -5.89 14.94
N ILE A 442 -0.22 -5.20 13.93
CA ILE A 442 -0.40 -3.76 13.97
C ILE A 442 -1.74 -3.44 14.66
N TYR A 443 -1.67 -2.92 15.88
CA TYR A 443 -2.85 -2.49 16.66
C TYR A 443 -3.30 -1.07 16.35
N LEU A 444 -2.40 -0.24 15.82
CA LEU A 444 -2.61 1.18 15.58
C LEU A 444 -2.52 1.46 14.07
N PRO A 445 -3.52 2.10 13.44
CA PRO A 445 -3.54 2.39 12.00
C PRO A 445 -2.64 3.60 11.65
N VAL A 446 -1.38 3.57 12.05
CA VAL A 446 -0.45 4.71 11.93
C VAL A 446 0.93 4.27 11.44
N TYR A 447 1.70 5.20 10.88
CA TYR A 447 3.16 5.07 10.79
C TYR A 447 3.80 6.45 10.87
N GLY A 448 5.09 6.45 11.17
CA GLY A 448 5.89 7.66 11.28
C GLY A 448 7.04 7.71 10.29
N ILE A 449 7.43 8.91 9.88
CA ILE A 449 8.66 9.18 9.13
C ILE A 449 9.43 10.26 9.88
N VAL A 450 10.71 10.04 10.19
CA VAL A 450 11.60 11.04 10.77
C VAL A 450 12.77 11.28 9.82
N LYS A 451 13.01 12.55 9.49
CA LYS A 451 14.04 13.06 8.57
C LYS A 451 14.69 14.30 9.18
N GLU A 452 15.88 14.12 9.77
CA GLU A 452 16.60 15.20 10.45
C GLU A 452 15.67 15.91 11.47
N ASP A 453 15.46 17.22 11.35
CA ASP A 453 14.60 18.03 12.23
C ASP A 453 13.11 18.05 11.80
N ASN A 454 12.67 17.10 10.96
CA ASN A 454 11.30 17.04 10.46
C ASN A 454 10.73 15.65 10.68
N ALA A 455 9.47 15.58 11.10
CA ALA A 455 8.75 14.32 11.12
C ALA A 455 7.36 14.44 10.48
N LEU A 456 6.82 13.29 10.10
CA LEU A 456 5.50 13.16 9.53
C LEU A 456 4.80 11.98 10.18
N LEU A 457 3.64 12.22 10.77
CA LEU A 457 2.72 11.17 11.22
C LEU A 457 1.69 10.93 10.13
N ALA A 458 1.52 9.67 9.71
CA ALA A 458 0.51 9.28 8.75
C ALA A 458 -0.51 8.33 9.41
N VAL A 459 -1.77 8.75 9.48
CA VAL A 459 -2.87 8.01 10.11
C VAL A 459 -3.86 7.57 9.04
N ALA A 460 -4.18 6.27 8.98
CA ALA A 460 -5.34 5.78 8.24
C ALA A 460 -6.58 5.97 9.14
N ALA A 461 -7.25 7.10 8.99
CA ALA A 461 -8.45 7.44 9.76
C ALA A 461 -9.73 6.81 9.21
N GLY A 462 -9.71 6.36 7.95
CA GLY A 462 -10.78 5.59 7.31
C GLY A 462 -10.23 4.49 6.41
N GLY A 463 -10.95 3.37 6.33
CA GLY A 463 -10.53 2.18 5.57
C GLY A 463 -9.46 1.35 6.28
N ASP A 464 -9.13 1.69 7.52
CA ASP A 464 -8.15 1.05 8.40
C ASP A 464 -8.43 -0.44 8.63
N SER A 465 -9.69 -0.85 8.67
CA SER A 465 -10.12 -2.27 8.74
C SER A 465 -9.50 -3.16 7.65
N ASN A 466 -9.18 -2.56 6.51
CA ASN A 466 -8.69 -3.20 5.29
C ASN A 466 -7.33 -2.65 4.84
N ALA A 467 -6.65 -1.87 5.69
CA ALA A 467 -5.34 -1.31 5.41
C ALA A 467 -4.22 -2.33 5.64
N ARG A 468 -3.14 -2.19 4.87
CA ARG A 468 -1.90 -2.94 5.00
C ARG A 468 -0.74 -1.97 4.99
N LEU A 469 0.03 -1.94 6.07
CA LEU A 469 1.24 -1.16 6.16
C LEU A 469 2.37 -1.90 5.45
N SER A 470 3.07 -1.22 4.55
CA SER A 470 4.24 -1.78 3.87
C SER A 470 5.46 -0.89 4.06
N VAL A 471 6.61 -1.51 4.32
CA VAL A 471 7.90 -0.83 4.45
C VAL A 471 8.91 -1.47 3.51
N ARG A 472 9.58 -0.65 2.73
CA ARG A 472 10.63 -1.04 1.80
C ARG A 472 11.80 -0.09 1.99
N ILE A 473 13.00 -0.63 2.20
CA ILE A 473 14.22 0.18 2.19
C ILE A 473 14.79 0.26 0.76
N SER A 474 15.65 1.25 0.53
CA SER A 474 16.35 1.40 -0.74
C SER A 474 17.05 0.10 -1.17
N GLY A 475 16.87 -0.28 -2.43
CA GLY A 475 17.40 -1.49 -3.06
C GLY A 475 16.46 -2.69 -3.00
N GLN A 476 15.60 -2.80 -1.98
CA GLN A 476 14.75 -3.97 -1.76
C GLN A 476 13.63 -4.11 -2.80
N SER A 477 13.14 -2.99 -3.33
CA SER A 477 12.07 -2.92 -4.33
C SER A 477 12.56 -2.61 -5.74
N GLY A 478 13.88 -2.68 -5.96
CA GLY A 478 14.50 -2.19 -7.20
C GLY A 478 14.43 -0.67 -7.36
N SER A 479 14.10 0.08 -6.30
CA SER A 479 14.21 1.55 -6.26
C SER A 479 15.33 2.00 -5.33
N GLY A 480 15.88 3.18 -5.56
CA GLY A 480 16.81 3.87 -4.68
C GLY A 480 16.15 4.69 -3.57
N TYR A 481 14.89 4.41 -3.26
CA TYR A 481 14.12 5.11 -2.24
C TYR A 481 13.67 4.17 -1.12
N ASN A 482 13.62 4.71 0.09
CA ASN A 482 12.97 4.12 1.25
C ASN A 482 11.51 4.59 1.23
N LEU A 483 10.58 3.63 1.33
CA LEU A 483 9.15 3.83 1.16
C LEU A 483 8.41 3.20 2.34
N CYS A 484 7.44 3.94 2.87
CA CYS A 484 6.50 3.47 3.88
C CYS A 484 5.12 4.00 3.51
N GLY A 485 4.10 3.16 3.56
CA GLY A 485 2.75 3.58 3.19
C GLY A 485 1.70 2.49 3.36
N PHE A 486 0.44 2.91 3.31
CA PHE A 486 -0.70 2.01 3.36
C PHE A 486 -1.18 1.62 1.96
N THR A 487 -1.56 0.35 1.84
CA THR A 487 -2.35 -0.19 0.73
C THR A 487 -3.68 -0.66 1.29
N PHE A 488 -4.79 -0.26 0.68
CA PHE A 488 -6.14 -0.59 1.10
C PHE A 488 -6.71 -1.70 0.22
N VAL A 489 -7.24 -2.75 0.85
CA VAL A 489 -7.88 -3.88 0.16
C VAL A 489 -9.36 -3.59 -0.05
N LEU A 490 -9.75 -3.31 -1.29
CA LEU A 490 -11.13 -3.04 -1.70
C LEU A 490 -11.95 -4.35 -1.80
N ARG A 491 -11.33 -5.40 -2.32
CA ARG A 491 -11.91 -6.75 -2.44
C ARG A 491 -10.87 -7.81 -2.12
N GLY A 492 -11.23 -8.72 -1.20
CA GLY A 492 -10.35 -9.81 -0.81
C GLY A 492 -10.20 -10.86 -1.90
N THR A 493 -9.13 -11.65 -1.82
CA THR A 493 -8.98 -12.89 -2.58
C THR A 493 -8.65 -14.03 -1.64
N ASP A 494 -9.07 -15.24 -2.01
CA ASP A 494 -8.82 -16.45 -1.25
C ASP A 494 -8.32 -17.59 -2.13
N THR A 495 -7.63 -18.54 -1.53
CA THR A 495 -7.12 -19.73 -2.22
C THR A 495 -7.99 -20.94 -1.90
N TYR A 496 -8.58 -21.53 -2.94
CA TYR A 496 -9.31 -22.79 -2.88
C TYR A 496 -8.46 -23.95 -3.38
N TYR A 497 -8.39 -25.03 -2.61
CA TYR A 497 -7.63 -26.24 -2.96
C TYR A 497 -8.60 -27.34 -3.39
N MET A 498 -8.66 -27.66 -4.70
CA MET A 498 -9.68 -28.59 -5.23
C MET A 498 -9.49 -30.04 -4.77
N SER A 499 -8.25 -30.50 -4.62
CA SER A 499 -7.92 -31.91 -4.34
C SER A 499 -7.22 -32.12 -2.99
N GLY A 500 -7.08 -31.06 -2.18
CA GLY A 500 -6.27 -31.07 -0.95
C GLY A 500 -4.76 -31.10 -1.20
N LYS A 501 -4.30 -31.12 -2.47
CA LYS A 501 -2.88 -30.95 -2.84
C LYS A 501 -2.57 -29.48 -3.06
N LEU A 502 -1.37 -29.06 -2.63
CA LEU A 502 -0.85 -27.69 -2.80
C LEU A 502 -0.74 -27.26 -4.28
N SER A 503 -0.62 -28.21 -5.22
CA SER A 503 -0.51 -27.95 -6.66
C SER A 503 -1.82 -27.52 -7.33
N ASP A 504 -2.98 -27.84 -6.74
CA ASP A 504 -4.29 -27.68 -7.38
C ASP A 504 -5.06 -26.51 -6.75
N LYS A 505 -4.40 -25.35 -6.71
CA LYS A 505 -4.91 -24.12 -6.08
C LYS A 505 -5.58 -23.19 -7.07
N ILE A 506 -6.65 -22.54 -6.64
CA ILE A 506 -7.45 -21.60 -7.42
C ILE A 506 -7.63 -20.31 -6.62
N THR A 507 -7.35 -19.18 -7.26
CA THR A 507 -7.70 -17.86 -6.70
C THR A 507 -9.18 -17.60 -6.89
N VAL A 508 -9.89 -17.35 -5.79
CA VAL A 508 -11.29 -16.93 -5.74
C VAL A 508 -11.32 -15.47 -5.31
N PHE A 509 -12.07 -14.65 -6.03
CA PHE A 509 -12.26 -13.24 -5.71
C PHE A 509 -13.51 -13.07 -4.85
N GLU A 510 -13.48 -12.11 -3.95
CA GLU A 510 -14.69 -11.61 -3.32
C GLU A 510 -15.68 -11.13 -4.39
N ASN A 511 -16.93 -11.54 -4.25
CA ASN A 511 -17.98 -11.27 -5.23
C ASN A 511 -18.83 -10.05 -4.81
N GLY A 512 -19.25 -9.28 -5.81
CA GLY A 512 -20.17 -8.14 -5.65
C GLY A 512 -19.48 -6.78 -5.72
N SER A 513 -20.21 -5.76 -5.26
CA SER A 513 -19.69 -4.39 -5.11
C SER A 513 -18.55 -4.34 -4.08
N ILE A 514 -17.78 -3.25 -4.08
CA ILE A 514 -16.82 -2.95 -3.02
C ILE A 514 -17.59 -2.82 -1.70
N ARG A 515 -17.05 -3.40 -0.63
CA ARG A 515 -17.65 -3.39 0.73
C ARG A 515 -16.68 -2.92 1.81
N SER A 516 -15.54 -2.36 1.40
CA SER A 516 -14.62 -1.67 2.31
C SER A 516 -15.15 -0.26 2.60
N GLY A 517 -14.85 0.24 3.79
CA GLY A 517 -15.15 1.62 4.16
C GLY A 517 -14.40 2.62 3.29
N ASP A 518 -14.83 3.88 3.36
CA ASP A 518 -14.17 5.01 2.72
C ASP A 518 -12.72 5.15 3.19
N ILE A 519 -11.83 5.57 2.30
CA ILE A 519 -10.41 5.72 2.60
C ILE A 519 -10.15 7.17 2.98
N ASP A 520 -9.62 7.38 4.19
CA ASP A 520 -9.23 8.69 4.71
C ASP A 520 -7.81 8.60 5.30
N MET A 521 -6.87 9.25 4.65
CA MET A 521 -5.46 9.32 5.06
C MET A 521 -5.11 10.72 5.56
N LEU A 522 -4.62 10.83 6.79
CA LEU A 522 -4.23 12.09 7.43
C LEU A 522 -2.72 12.15 7.60
N TYR A 523 -2.10 13.21 7.09
CA TYR A 523 -0.65 13.42 7.15
C TYR A 523 -0.35 14.68 7.96
N TYR A 524 0.25 14.52 9.14
CA TYR A 524 0.57 15.58 10.08
C TYR A 524 2.09 15.87 10.05
N PRO A 525 2.54 16.95 9.39
CA PRO A 525 3.91 17.42 9.55
C PRO A 525 4.13 17.90 10.99
N VAL A 526 5.13 17.33 11.66
CA VAL A 526 5.57 17.70 13.00
C VAL A 526 6.93 18.36 12.88
N THR A 527 7.05 19.57 13.44
CA THR A 527 8.29 20.36 13.47
C THR A 527 8.65 20.76 14.89
N GLY A 528 9.95 20.81 15.17
CA GLY A 528 10.52 20.92 16.50
C GLY A 528 12.04 20.74 16.45
N ARG A 529 12.73 20.91 17.57
CA ARG A 529 14.16 20.57 17.70
C ARG A 529 14.27 19.15 18.25
N ASP A 530 15.24 18.39 17.75
CA ASP A 530 15.51 17.01 18.20
C ASP A 530 14.28 16.09 18.10
N ILE A 531 13.50 16.22 17.02
CA ILE A 531 12.29 15.42 16.82
C ILE A 531 12.62 13.93 16.75
N GLY A 532 11.87 13.14 17.50
CA GLY A 532 11.97 11.69 17.52
C GLY A 532 10.63 10.97 17.36
N TYR A 533 10.65 9.66 17.64
CA TYR A 533 9.42 8.85 17.64
C TYR A 533 8.46 9.24 18.77
N ALA A 534 8.97 9.81 19.87
CA ALA A 534 8.16 10.26 21.00
C ALA A 534 7.24 11.43 20.61
N ASP A 535 7.69 12.36 19.77
CA ASP A 535 6.87 13.47 19.28
C ASP A 535 5.76 12.98 18.33
N LEU A 536 6.05 11.95 17.54
CA LEU A 536 5.05 11.28 16.71
C LEU A 536 4.00 10.56 17.56
N ALA A 537 4.42 9.86 18.63
CA ALA A 537 3.52 9.23 19.58
C ALA A 537 2.65 10.26 20.32
N GLU A 538 3.22 11.40 20.71
CA GLU A 538 2.49 12.53 21.29
C GLU A 538 1.43 13.08 20.33
N ARG A 539 1.79 13.30 19.05
CA ARG A 539 0.81 13.75 18.05
C ARG A 539 -0.28 12.71 17.81
N TYR A 540 0.05 11.41 17.81
CA TYR A 540 -0.96 10.36 17.67
C TYR A 540 -1.89 10.30 18.88
N ARG A 541 -1.36 10.48 20.10
CA ARG A 541 -2.18 10.60 21.32
C ARG A 541 -3.16 11.77 21.21
N GLN A 542 -2.73 12.90 20.68
CA GLN A 542 -3.62 14.05 20.43
C GLN A 542 -4.76 13.68 19.47
N TYR A 543 -4.46 12.98 18.37
CA TYR A 543 -5.49 12.48 17.44
C TYR A 543 -6.48 11.53 18.15
N LEU A 544 -5.99 10.62 18.99
CA LEU A 544 -6.87 9.71 19.74
C LEU A 544 -7.84 10.47 20.65
N SER A 545 -7.38 11.54 21.30
CA SER A 545 -8.20 12.34 22.21
C SER A 545 -9.16 13.31 21.51
N GLU A 546 -8.72 13.96 20.44
CA GLU A 546 -9.50 14.99 19.74
C GLU A 546 -10.47 14.42 18.71
N ASP A 547 -10.03 13.41 17.94
CA ASP A 547 -10.75 12.87 16.79
C ASP A 547 -11.33 11.48 17.03
N ALA A 548 -10.59 10.60 17.74
CA ALA A 548 -11.02 9.20 17.95
C ALA A 548 -11.85 8.98 19.23
N GLY A 549 -12.09 10.03 20.03
CA GLY A 549 -12.96 9.96 21.22
C GLY A 549 -12.36 9.19 22.41
N VAL A 550 -11.05 9.00 22.46
CA VAL A 550 -10.37 8.30 23.56
C VAL A 550 -10.16 9.25 24.74
N SER A 551 -10.75 8.91 25.89
CA SER A 551 -10.59 9.68 27.12
C SER A 551 -9.29 9.33 27.85
N SER A 552 -8.65 10.34 28.43
CA SER A 552 -7.49 10.13 29.30
C SER A 552 -7.94 9.54 30.62
N ARG A 553 -7.18 8.56 31.13
CA ARG A 553 -7.36 7.94 32.45
C ARG A 553 -6.18 8.24 33.35
N GLU A 554 -6.40 8.16 34.66
CA GLU A 554 -5.32 8.30 35.64
C GLU A 554 -4.26 7.21 35.46
N ASN A 555 -3.02 7.57 35.72
CA ASN A 555 -1.90 6.65 35.60
C ASN A 555 -1.89 5.70 36.79
N SER A 556 -2.39 4.47 36.60
CA SER A 556 -2.36 3.39 37.59
C SER A 556 -1.63 2.17 37.03
N ALA A 557 -1.00 1.39 37.92
CA ALA A 557 -0.26 0.17 37.55
C ALA A 557 -0.72 -1.02 38.42
N PRO A 558 -1.99 -1.44 38.31
CA PRO A 558 -2.52 -2.55 39.09
C PRO A 558 -1.84 -3.87 38.71
N LEU A 559 -1.73 -4.78 39.68
CA LEU A 559 -1.23 -6.12 39.42
C LEU A 559 -2.30 -6.94 38.67
N HIS A 560 -2.02 -7.29 37.41
CA HIS A 560 -2.91 -8.14 36.64
C HIS A 560 -2.68 -9.63 36.90
N ILE A 561 -3.76 -10.38 37.16
CA ILE A 561 -3.73 -11.81 37.45
C ILE A 561 -4.74 -12.55 36.58
N ALA A 562 -4.27 -13.48 35.75
CA ALA A 562 -5.13 -14.39 35.00
C ALA A 562 -5.30 -15.72 35.75
N LEU A 563 -6.54 -16.07 36.07
CA LEU A 563 -6.93 -17.32 36.71
C LEU A 563 -7.64 -18.24 35.72
N TYR A 564 -7.25 -19.51 35.69
CA TYR A 564 -7.91 -20.54 34.89
C TYR A 564 -8.82 -21.41 35.76
N GLY A 565 -10.13 -21.34 35.49
CA GLY A 565 -11.19 -22.01 36.24
C GLY A 565 -11.25 -23.50 36.01
N GLY A 566 -11.87 -23.93 34.91
CA GLY A 566 -11.98 -25.35 34.57
C GLY A 566 -11.47 -25.70 33.17
N ALA A 567 -11.29 -27.01 32.94
CA ALA A 567 -10.92 -27.55 31.64
C ALA A 567 -11.59 -28.90 31.37
N LEU A 568 -11.74 -29.26 30.09
CA LEU A 568 -12.18 -30.60 29.70
C LEU A 568 -11.03 -31.61 29.83
N LYS A 569 -11.29 -32.72 30.52
CA LYS A 569 -10.34 -33.83 30.65
C LYS A 569 -11.02 -35.16 30.31
N LYS A 570 -10.35 -35.98 29.50
CA LYS A 570 -10.76 -37.37 29.28
C LYS A 570 -10.44 -38.19 30.53
N LYS A 571 -11.46 -38.85 31.09
CA LYS A 571 -11.33 -39.76 32.24
C LYS A 571 -12.08 -41.07 31.97
N PRO A 572 -11.56 -42.22 32.44
CA PRO A 572 -12.27 -43.48 32.36
C PRO A 572 -13.43 -43.48 33.37
N VAL A 573 -14.65 -43.66 32.87
CA VAL A 573 -15.86 -43.90 33.68
C VAL A 573 -16.34 -45.31 33.35
N PHE A 574 -16.26 -46.23 34.32
CA PHE A 574 -16.50 -47.66 34.12
C PHE A 574 -15.72 -48.26 32.92
N GLY A 575 -14.48 -47.81 32.71
CA GLY A 575 -13.61 -48.27 31.62
C GLY A 575 -13.84 -47.58 30.27
N VAL A 576 -14.87 -46.75 30.12
CA VAL A 576 -15.13 -45.96 28.91
C VAL A 576 -14.51 -44.56 29.06
N PRO A 577 -13.67 -44.10 28.13
CA PRO A 577 -13.11 -42.75 28.19
C PRO A 577 -14.21 -41.72 27.89
N VAL A 578 -14.64 -40.96 28.90
CA VAL A 578 -15.62 -39.88 28.80
C VAL A 578 -14.90 -38.54 28.99
N THR A 579 -15.28 -37.53 28.21
CA THR A 579 -14.79 -36.16 28.39
C THR A 579 -15.62 -35.47 29.46
N MET A 580 -15.01 -35.06 30.56
CA MET A 580 -15.68 -34.43 31.69
C MET A 580 -15.04 -33.08 32.02
N LYS A 581 -15.85 -32.16 32.55
CA LYS A 581 -15.38 -30.90 33.13
C LYS A 581 -14.58 -31.20 34.39
N GLN A 582 -13.47 -30.50 34.58
CA GLN A 582 -12.61 -30.63 35.76
C GLN A 582 -12.22 -29.25 36.25
N SER A 583 -12.22 -29.07 37.57
CA SER A 583 -11.69 -27.87 38.21
C SER A 583 -10.16 -27.84 38.06
N VAL A 584 -9.65 -26.68 37.67
CA VAL A 584 -8.23 -26.30 37.72
C VAL A 584 -8.04 -25.39 38.92
N THR A 585 -8.76 -24.26 38.95
CA THR A 585 -8.85 -23.33 40.08
C THR A 585 -10.32 -23.13 40.42
N SER A 586 -10.78 -23.67 41.54
CA SER A 586 -12.15 -23.42 42.04
C SER A 586 -12.31 -22.01 42.59
N TYR A 587 -13.54 -21.53 42.76
CA TYR A 587 -13.78 -20.17 43.29
C TYR A 587 -13.16 -19.97 44.68
N SER A 588 -13.30 -20.97 45.57
CA SER A 588 -12.65 -20.92 46.88
C SER A 588 -11.12 -21.00 46.82
N GLN A 589 -10.54 -21.59 45.77
CA GLN A 589 -9.09 -21.58 45.57
C GLN A 589 -8.62 -20.23 45.03
N ALA A 590 -9.38 -19.61 44.11
CA ALA A 590 -9.14 -18.25 43.65
C ALA A 590 -9.11 -17.29 44.84
N GLN A 591 -10.10 -17.34 45.73
CA GLN A 591 -10.14 -16.52 46.94
C GLN A 591 -8.91 -16.74 47.85
N LYS A 592 -8.46 -17.99 48.00
CA LYS A 592 -7.23 -18.32 48.75
C LYS A 592 -5.96 -17.77 48.11
N ILE A 593 -5.89 -17.77 46.78
CA ILE A 593 -4.76 -17.20 46.05
C ILE A 593 -4.74 -15.69 46.26
N LEU A 594 -5.88 -15.01 46.03
CA LEU A 594 -6.00 -13.56 46.17
C LEU A 594 -5.72 -13.11 47.60
N SER A 595 -6.32 -13.76 48.60
CA SER A 595 -6.02 -13.46 50.01
C SER A 595 -4.57 -13.74 50.40
N GLY A 596 -3.93 -14.76 49.80
CA GLY A 596 -2.51 -15.01 49.97
C GLY A 596 -1.62 -13.92 49.38
N LEU A 597 -2.08 -13.23 48.33
CA LEU A 597 -1.37 -12.09 47.71
C LEU A 597 -1.59 -10.81 48.50
N VAL A 598 -2.83 -10.51 48.89
CA VAL A 598 -3.15 -9.38 49.79
C VAL A 598 -2.36 -9.51 51.09
N GLY A 599 -2.34 -10.70 51.71
CA GLY A 599 -1.57 -10.96 52.93
C GLY A 599 -0.04 -10.83 52.79
N LYS A 600 0.47 -10.73 51.56
CA LYS A 600 1.88 -10.48 51.24
C LYS A 600 2.16 -9.04 50.78
N GLY A 601 1.15 -8.17 50.78
CA GLY A 601 1.27 -6.76 50.41
C GLY A 601 1.01 -6.46 48.94
N ALA A 602 0.31 -7.33 48.21
CA ALA A 602 -0.25 -6.94 46.91
C ALA A 602 -1.48 -6.05 47.15
N GLU A 603 -1.36 -4.79 46.76
CA GLU A 603 -2.41 -3.77 46.76
C GLU A 603 -2.84 -3.54 45.29
N ASP A 604 -4.11 -3.21 45.05
CA ASP A 604 -4.71 -2.94 43.73
C ASP A 604 -4.50 -4.05 42.68
N MET A 605 -5.50 -4.93 42.53
CA MET A 605 -5.44 -6.07 41.62
C MET A 605 -6.59 -6.07 40.62
N ILE A 606 -6.26 -6.35 39.35
CA ILE A 606 -7.22 -6.66 38.30
C ILE A 606 -7.10 -8.15 37.99
N VAL A 607 -8.20 -8.89 38.10
CA VAL A 607 -8.21 -10.34 37.98
C VAL A 607 -9.12 -10.76 36.84
N SER A 608 -8.56 -11.41 35.82
CA SER A 608 -9.35 -12.09 34.80
C SER A 608 -9.58 -13.56 35.20
N TYR A 609 -10.81 -14.06 35.00
CA TYR A 609 -11.16 -15.43 35.34
C TYR A 609 -11.64 -16.21 34.10
N ASP A 610 -10.71 -16.90 33.46
CA ASP A 610 -10.94 -17.78 32.33
C ASP A 610 -11.73 -19.03 32.72
N ASN A 611 -12.65 -19.46 31.84
CA ASN A 611 -13.40 -20.71 32.00
C ASN A 611 -14.07 -20.84 33.38
N TRP A 612 -14.65 -19.75 33.86
CA TRP A 612 -15.33 -19.66 35.16
C TRP A 612 -16.70 -20.36 35.13
N ASN A 613 -17.42 -20.32 34.02
CA ASN A 613 -18.71 -20.97 33.86
C ASN A 613 -18.65 -22.27 33.05
N ASP A 614 -19.79 -22.93 32.97
CA ASP A 614 -19.91 -24.24 32.35
C ASP A 614 -19.75 -24.24 30.83
N ASP A 615 -20.04 -23.12 30.15
CA ASP A 615 -19.92 -22.96 28.71
C ASP A 615 -18.49 -22.62 28.27
N GLY A 616 -17.80 -21.73 29.01
CA GLY A 616 -16.37 -21.45 28.84
C GLY A 616 -15.52 -22.72 29.01
N ILE A 617 -15.73 -23.49 30.10
CA ILE A 617 -15.07 -24.80 30.30
C ILE A 617 -15.34 -25.74 29.11
N GLY A 618 -16.55 -25.68 28.55
CA GLY A 618 -16.96 -26.49 27.39
C GLY A 618 -16.46 -25.99 26.04
N CYS A 619 -15.79 -24.84 25.99
CA CYS A 619 -15.46 -24.08 24.78
C CYS A 619 -16.69 -23.85 23.89
N ARG A 620 -17.84 -23.51 24.48
CA ARG A 620 -19.07 -23.17 23.75
C ARG A 620 -19.21 -21.65 23.65
N VAL A 621 -20.14 -21.18 22.81
CA VAL A 621 -20.55 -19.78 22.84
C VAL A 621 -21.12 -19.50 24.22
N ASP A 622 -20.42 -18.65 24.95
CA ASP A 622 -20.78 -18.23 26.28
C ASP A 622 -21.82 -17.12 26.17
N THR A 623 -23.03 -17.40 26.65
CA THR A 623 -24.14 -16.42 26.72
C THR A 623 -24.84 -16.45 28.07
N GLY A 624 -24.34 -17.27 29.00
CA GLY A 624 -25.01 -17.58 30.25
C GLY A 624 -24.07 -17.47 31.45
N SER A 625 -24.46 -16.71 32.45
CA SER A 625 -23.64 -16.39 33.62
C SER A 625 -23.78 -17.39 34.78
N SER A 626 -24.33 -18.58 34.53
CA SER A 626 -24.50 -19.57 35.60
C SER A 626 -23.13 -20.11 36.06
N PRO A 627 -22.73 -19.87 37.32
CA PRO A 627 -21.44 -20.32 37.82
C PRO A 627 -21.32 -21.85 37.71
N SER A 628 -20.14 -22.34 37.33
CA SER A 628 -19.96 -23.78 37.20
C SER A 628 -20.07 -24.46 38.57
N GLY A 629 -20.95 -25.46 38.67
CA GLY A 629 -20.98 -26.37 39.82
C GLY A 629 -19.66 -27.13 40.00
N THR A 630 -18.89 -27.33 38.92
CA THR A 630 -17.55 -27.94 38.98
C THR A 630 -16.55 -27.09 39.77
N LEU A 631 -16.76 -25.77 39.82
CA LEU A 631 -15.89 -24.81 40.51
C LEU A 631 -16.39 -24.40 41.90
N GLY A 632 -17.55 -24.92 42.34
CA GLY A 632 -18.14 -24.63 43.66
C GLY A 632 -19.54 -24.02 43.61
N GLY A 633 -20.06 -23.66 42.43
CA GLY A 633 -21.40 -23.10 42.28
C GLY A 633 -21.52 -21.66 42.75
N ARG A 634 -22.77 -21.19 42.91
CA ARG A 634 -23.09 -19.78 43.17
C ARG A 634 -22.56 -19.28 44.51
N ASP A 635 -22.81 -19.99 45.60
CA ASP A 635 -22.38 -19.58 46.95
C ASP A 635 -20.86 -19.34 47.04
N ALA A 636 -20.07 -20.20 46.39
CA ALA A 636 -18.61 -20.07 46.39
C ALA A 636 -18.11 -18.94 45.49
N LEU A 637 -18.86 -18.60 44.42
CA LEU A 637 -18.57 -17.44 43.60
C LEU A 637 -18.92 -16.15 44.33
N ASP A 638 -20.11 -16.08 44.96
CA ASP A 638 -20.52 -14.91 45.74
C ASP A 638 -19.50 -14.63 46.86
N SER A 639 -19.02 -15.66 47.56
CA SER A 639 -17.96 -15.52 48.57
C SER A 639 -16.64 -14.96 48.00
N LEU A 640 -16.31 -15.27 46.74
CA LEU A 640 -15.13 -14.73 46.06
C LEU A 640 -15.36 -13.26 45.66
N MET A 641 -16.55 -12.93 45.17
CA MET A 641 -16.93 -11.58 44.78
C MET A 641 -16.96 -10.65 46.00
N ASP A 642 -17.61 -11.06 47.09
CA ASP A 642 -17.63 -10.30 48.35
C ASP A 642 -16.21 -10.01 48.85
N TYR A 643 -15.34 -11.03 48.80
CA TYR A 643 -13.93 -10.85 49.17
C TYR A 643 -13.19 -9.89 48.25
N ALA A 644 -13.47 -9.95 46.94
CA ALA A 644 -12.87 -9.06 45.96
C ALA A 644 -13.28 -7.60 46.23
N ASP A 645 -14.57 -7.35 46.41
CA ASP A 645 -15.13 -6.04 46.70
C ASP A 645 -14.59 -5.46 48.02
N GLU A 646 -14.51 -6.26 49.08
CA GLU A 646 -13.96 -5.85 50.39
C GLU A 646 -12.49 -5.42 50.33
N ASN A 647 -11.73 -5.91 49.34
CA ASN A 647 -10.29 -5.67 49.22
C ASN A 647 -9.93 -4.83 47.97
N GLY A 648 -10.92 -4.21 47.30
CA GLY A 648 -10.69 -3.38 46.12
C GLY A 648 -10.09 -4.16 44.93
N ILE A 649 -10.45 -5.42 44.77
CA ILE A 649 -9.99 -6.28 43.68
C ILE A 649 -11.05 -6.26 42.58
N GLU A 650 -10.67 -5.85 41.37
CA GLU A 650 -11.57 -5.87 40.23
C GLU A 650 -11.57 -7.26 39.57
N LEU A 651 -12.70 -7.97 39.63
CA LEU A 651 -12.85 -9.32 39.10
C LEU A 651 -13.64 -9.32 37.78
N TYR A 652 -12.96 -9.70 36.69
CA TYR A 652 -13.52 -9.77 35.34
C TYR A 652 -13.72 -11.23 34.89
N PRO A 653 -14.96 -11.69 34.71
CA PRO A 653 -15.23 -12.97 34.05
C PRO A 653 -14.85 -12.88 32.57
N VAL A 654 -14.08 -13.86 32.09
CA VAL A 654 -13.73 -13.95 30.66
C VAL A 654 -14.84 -14.67 29.90
N SER A 655 -15.31 -14.05 28.83
CA SER A 655 -16.32 -14.56 27.90
C SER A 655 -15.79 -14.53 26.46
N ASP A 656 -14.83 -15.41 26.16
CA ASP A 656 -14.29 -15.57 24.80
C ASP A 656 -15.17 -16.52 23.98
N SER A 657 -16.05 -15.93 23.16
CA SER A 657 -16.93 -16.66 22.25
C SER A 657 -16.49 -16.60 20.78
N CYS A 658 -15.30 -16.03 20.48
CA CYS A 658 -14.84 -15.86 19.10
C CYS A 658 -14.72 -17.21 18.38
N VAL A 659 -14.22 -18.23 19.08
CA VAL A 659 -14.05 -19.58 18.53
C VAL A 659 -14.73 -20.59 19.45
N TYR A 660 -15.57 -21.47 18.89
CA TYR A 660 -16.47 -22.32 19.70
C TYR A 660 -16.65 -23.75 19.15
N LEU A 661 -17.04 -24.67 20.04
CA LEU A 661 -17.58 -25.98 19.73
C LEU A 661 -19.10 -25.91 19.60
N PRO A 662 -19.70 -26.51 18.55
CA PRO A 662 -21.15 -26.47 18.36
C PRO A 662 -21.94 -27.04 19.56
N GLY A 663 -23.03 -26.35 19.92
CA GLY A 663 -23.84 -26.65 21.09
C GLY A 663 -24.53 -25.40 21.63
N GLY A 664 -25.42 -25.53 22.61
CA GLY A 664 -25.99 -24.37 23.32
C GLY A 664 -26.80 -23.39 22.46
N GLY A 665 -27.35 -23.84 21.32
CA GLY A 665 -28.09 -22.99 20.37
C GLY A 665 -27.25 -22.48 19.19
N TYR A 666 -25.93 -22.64 19.22
CA TYR A 666 -25.02 -22.23 18.15
C TYR A 666 -24.51 -23.44 17.37
N SER A 667 -24.89 -23.53 16.11
CA SER A 667 -24.49 -24.63 15.20
C SER A 667 -23.30 -24.20 14.34
N ALA A 668 -22.52 -25.17 13.84
CA ALA A 668 -21.46 -24.88 12.89
C ALA A 668 -21.96 -24.44 11.50
N PHE A 669 -23.24 -24.59 11.19
CA PHE A 669 -23.81 -24.28 9.88
C PHE A 669 -24.41 -22.88 9.84
N SER A 670 -24.99 -22.42 10.95
CA SER A 670 -25.71 -21.14 11.03
C SER A 670 -25.02 -20.08 11.87
N GLY A 671 -23.99 -20.45 12.66
CA GLY A 671 -23.26 -19.53 13.52
C GLY A 671 -21.79 -19.33 13.14
N SER A 672 -21.30 -20.03 12.12
CA SER A 672 -19.89 -20.01 11.75
C SER A 672 -19.63 -19.11 10.54
N ALA A 673 -18.56 -18.33 10.59
CA ALA A 673 -18.08 -17.53 9.47
C ALA A 673 -17.69 -18.42 8.28
N VAL A 674 -17.91 -17.90 7.07
CA VAL A 674 -17.57 -18.53 5.80
C VAL A 674 -16.47 -17.74 5.11
N ARG A 675 -15.51 -18.46 4.50
CA ARG A 675 -14.42 -17.87 3.71
C ARG A 675 -14.92 -17.31 2.38
N ILE A 676 -14.15 -16.45 1.73
CA ILE A 676 -14.41 -15.98 0.35
C ILE A 676 -14.56 -17.15 -0.62
N SER A 677 -13.83 -18.26 -0.40
CA SER A 677 -13.99 -19.48 -1.20
C SER A 677 -15.31 -20.24 -1.00
N GLY A 678 -16.21 -19.77 -0.13
CA GLY A 678 -17.49 -20.41 0.22
C GLY A 678 -17.36 -21.58 1.21
N SER A 679 -16.18 -21.85 1.75
CA SER A 679 -15.94 -22.91 2.73
C SER A 679 -16.12 -22.39 4.17
N TYR A 680 -16.74 -23.17 5.05
CA TYR A 680 -16.82 -22.82 6.48
C TYR A 680 -15.42 -22.68 7.10
N SER A 681 -15.21 -21.61 7.87
CA SER A 681 -13.98 -21.46 8.65
C SER A 681 -13.95 -22.47 9.79
N ARG A 682 -12.88 -23.27 9.85
CA ARG A 682 -12.66 -24.32 10.85
C ARG A 682 -11.30 -24.12 11.50
N ILE A 683 -11.29 -23.47 12.65
CA ILE A 683 -10.07 -23.19 13.40
C ILE A 683 -9.49 -24.52 13.91
N VAL A 684 -8.24 -24.78 13.56
CA VAL A 684 -7.50 -25.98 13.97
C VAL A 684 -6.49 -25.64 15.06
N SER A 685 -6.18 -26.63 15.88
CA SER A 685 -4.96 -26.58 16.71
C SER A 685 -3.78 -27.10 15.90
N TYR A 686 -2.59 -26.56 16.15
CA TYR A 686 -1.36 -27.07 15.55
C TYR A 686 -0.52 -27.80 16.58
N ASP A 687 0.15 -28.87 16.14
CA ASP A 687 1.18 -29.54 16.91
C ASP A 687 2.36 -28.57 17.15
N ARG A 688 2.81 -28.48 18.40
CA ARG A 688 3.84 -27.51 18.80
C ARG A 688 5.24 -27.85 18.25
N ALA A 689 5.50 -29.12 17.93
CA ALA A 689 6.80 -29.57 17.44
C ALA A 689 6.89 -29.46 15.90
N TYR A 690 5.82 -29.79 15.20
CA TYR A 690 5.81 -29.88 13.74
C TYR A 690 5.09 -28.73 13.03
N GLY A 691 4.29 -27.94 13.76
CA GLY A 691 3.52 -26.84 13.17
C GLY A 691 2.41 -27.28 12.20
N ILE A 692 2.07 -28.57 12.18
CA ILE A 692 1.00 -29.14 11.35
C ILE A 692 -0.30 -29.28 12.15
N PRO A 693 -1.47 -29.36 11.51
CA PRO A 693 -2.74 -29.54 12.21
C PRO A 693 -2.75 -30.76 13.13
N ASP A 694 -3.14 -30.56 14.39
CA ASP A 694 -3.24 -31.60 15.42
C ASP A 694 -4.51 -32.42 15.22
N GLY A 695 -4.35 -33.61 14.64
CA GLY A 695 -5.44 -34.54 14.39
C GLY A 695 -6.09 -35.17 15.64
N PHE A 696 -5.53 -34.96 16.85
CA PHE A 696 -6.10 -35.46 18.10
C PHE A 696 -7.08 -34.48 18.74
N ARG A 697 -7.05 -33.20 18.32
CA ARG A 697 -7.96 -32.16 18.80
C ARG A 697 -9.13 -31.97 17.84
N LYS A 698 -10.27 -31.54 18.39
CA LYS A 698 -11.43 -31.21 17.58
C LYS A 698 -11.23 -29.83 16.95
N ASN A 699 -11.56 -29.71 15.67
CA ASN A 699 -11.65 -28.41 15.02
C ASN A 699 -12.81 -27.62 15.61
N MET A 700 -12.59 -26.32 15.78
CA MET A 700 -13.58 -25.39 16.30
C MET A 700 -14.16 -24.54 15.17
N SER A 701 -15.36 -24.01 15.38
CA SER A 701 -16.02 -23.07 14.49
C SER A 701 -15.59 -21.64 14.85
N LEU A 702 -15.49 -20.76 13.85
CA LEU A 702 -15.26 -19.33 14.04
C LEU A 702 -16.61 -18.61 14.04
N LEU A 703 -16.96 -17.89 15.09
CA LEU A 703 -18.25 -17.19 15.20
C LEU A 703 -18.42 -16.15 14.09
N SER A 704 -19.56 -16.14 13.40
CA SER A 704 -19.85 -15.10 12.41
C SER A 704 -19.96 -13.72 13.09
N PRO A 705 -19.35 -12.65 12.53
CA PRO A 705 -19.48 -11.30 13.06
C PRO A 705 -20.92 -10.78 13.16
N GLU A 706 -21.83 -11.30 12.33
CA GLU A 706 -23.27 -11.01 12.42
C GLU A 706 -23.85 -11.37 13.80
N LYS A 707 -23.21 -12.29 14.53
CA LYS A 707 -23.65 -12.76 15.85
C LYS A 707 -23.00 -12.03 17.02
N PHE A 708 -22.05 -11.13 16.80
CA PHE A 708 -21.35 -10.44 17.90
C PHE A 708 -22.30 -9.66 18.80
N GLY A 709 -23.18 -8.83 18.23
CA GLY A 709 -24.13 -8.05 19.05
C GLY A 709 -25.09 -8.92 19.86
N GLU A 710 -25.56 -10.04 19.29
CA GLU A 710 -26.42 -10.99 20.00
C GLU A 710 -25.69 -11.67 21.17
N VAL A 711 -24.46 -12.15 20.92
CA VAL A 711 -23.67 -12.90 21.90
C VAL A 711 -23.17 -11.97 23.01
N LEU A 712 -22.59 -10.82 22.67
CA LEU A 712 -22.09 -9.85 23.62
C LEU A 712 -23.22 -9.23 24.45
N GLY A 713 -24.35 -8.87 23.82
CA GLY A 713 -25.50 -8.34 24.55
C GLY A 713 -26.07 -9.34 25.57
N LYS A 714 -26.21 -10.62 25.19
CA LYS A 714 -26.64 -11.67 26.13
C LYS A 714 -25.64 -11.89 27.25
N SER A 715 -24.35 -11.95 26.92
CA SER A 715 -23.27 -12.15 27.89
C SER A 715 -23.20 -11.01 28.89
N GLY A 716 -23.23 -9.76 28.42
CA GLY A 716 -23.25 -8.56 29.27
C GLY A 716 -24.45 -8.54 30.21
N SER A 717 -25.67 -8.72 29.68
CA SER A 717 -26.90 -8.79 30.50
C SER A 717 -26.80 -9.88 31.57
N SER A 718 -26.27 -11.05 31.20
CA SER A 718 -26.14 -12.18 32.11
C SER A 718 -25.08 -11.92 33.19
N ILE A 719 -23.93 -11.35 32.82
CA ILE A 719 -22.81 -11.05 33.73
C ILE A 719 -23.20 -9.94 34.71
N SER A 720 -23.86 -8.88 34.23
CA SER A 720 -24.45 -7.84 35.08
C SER A 720 -25.47 -8.44 36.06
N ALA A 721 -26.37 -9.31 35.60
CA ALA A 721 -27.31 -10.02 36.47
C ALA A 721 -26.65 -10.98 37.47
N ALA A 722 -25.41 -11.41 37.21
CA ALA A 722 -24.63 -12.21 38.14
C ALA A 722 -23.91 -11.36 39.20
N GLY A 723 -23.95 -10.03 39.10
CA GLY A 723 -23.40 -9.09 40.08
C GLY A 723 -21.99 -8.59 39.77
N PHE A 724 -21.42 -8.91 38.61
CA PHE A 724 -20.11 -8.38 38.22
C PHE A 724 -20.23 -6.93 37.72
N GLY A 725 -19.23 -6.10 38.05
CA GLY A 725 -19.10 -4.73 37.54
C GLY A 725 -18.42 -4.63 36.16
N GLY A 726 -17.80 -5.72 35.68
CA GLY A 726 -17.07 -5.73 34.42
C GLY A 726 -17.08 -7.06 33.69
N ILE A 727 -16.60 -7.06 32.45
CA ILE A 727 -16.49 -8.22 31.55
C ILE A 727 -15.17 -8.18 30.78
N CYS A 728 -14.57 -9.35 30.54
CA CYS A 728 -13.53 -9.51 29.53
C CYS A 728 -14.10 -10.26 28.32
N PRO A 729 -14.36 -9.61 27.17
CA PRO A 729 -14.91 -10.27 25.97
C PRO A 729 -13.88 -11.13 25.22
N GLY A 730 -12.73 -11.40 25.85
CA GLY A 730 -11.64 -12.17 25.28
C GLY A 730 -11.10 -11.51 24.01
N ARG A 731 -10.96 -12.30 22.95
CA ARG A 731 -10.27 -11.91 21.71
C ARG A 731 -11.03 -10.88 20.86
N LEU A 732 -12.29 -10.59 21.17
CA LEU A 732 -13.14 -9.72 20.34
C LEU A 732 -12.69 -8.25 20.31
N THR A 733 -11.79 -7.84 21.20
CA THR A 733 -11.15 -6.51 21.18
C THR A 733 -9.93 -6.44 20.25
N SER A 734 -9.37 -7.58 19.85
CA SER A 734 -8.09 -7.66 19.11
C SER A 734 -8.15 -8.41 17.78
N VAL A 735 -9.21 -9.19 17.52
CA VAL A 735 -9.40 -9.89 16.24
C VAL A 735 -10.45 -9.23 15.37
N LEU A 736 -10.11 -9.05 14.09
CA LEU A 736 -11.02 -8.57 13.06
C LEU A 736 -11.05 -9.56 11.90
N TYR A 737 -12.22 -9.92 11.40
CA TYR A 737 -12.41 -10.82 10.25
C TYR A 737 -13.82 -10.69 9.66
N GLY A 738 -13.98 -11.07 8.40
CA GLY A 738 -15.28 -11.06 7.70
C GLY A 738 -16.06 -12.37 7.80
N ASP A 739 -17.25 -12.38 7.19
CA ASP A 739 -18.03 -13.58 6.86
C ASP A 739 -18.57 -13.43 5.45
N TYR A 740 -18.18 -14.34 4.55
CA TYR A 740 -18.53 -14.28 3.13
C TYR A 740 -19.60 -15.31 2.77
N SER A 741 -20.53 -15.56 3.70
CA SER A 741 -21.71 -16.38 3.50
C SER A 741 -22.75 -15.70 2.58
N LYS A 742 -23.98 -16.22 2.53
CA LYS A 742 -25.07 -15.61 1.75
C LYS A 742 -25.45 -14.20 2.20
N SER A 743 -25.22 -13.90 3.48
CA SER A 743 -25.38 -12.57 4.07
C SER A 743 -23.98 -12.06 4.44
N PRO A 744 -23.22 -11.53 3.47
CA PRO A 744 -21.82 -11.23 3.68
C PRO A 744 -21.64 -10.03 4.61
N VAL A 745 -20.71 -10.18 5.55
CA VAL A 745 -20.21 -9.14 6.45
C VAL A 745 -18.74 -8.92 6.10
N SER A 746 -18.41 -7.76 5.54
CA SER A 746 -17.01 -7.37 5.28
C SER A 746 -16.27 -7.14 6.59
N ARG A 747 -14.94 -7.07 6.55
CA ARG A 747 -14.12 -6.68 7.73
C ARG A 747 -14.53 -5.31 8.26
N ASP A 748 -14.78 -4.35 7.37
CA ASP A 748 -15.28 -3.02 7.71
C ASP A 748 -16.60 -3.09 8.48
N ARG A 749 -17.60 -3.79 7.95
CA ARG A 749 -18.88 -3.99 8.64
C ARG A 749 -18.73 -4.77 9.95
N ALA A 750 -17.79 -5.72 10.02
CA ALA A 750 -17.50 -6.45 11.26
C ALA A 750 -16.94 -5.52 12.35
N MET A 751 -16.07 -4.57 11.98
CA MET A 751 -15.55 -3.55 12.88
C MET A 751 -16.69 -2.68 13.42
N GLU A 752 -17.60 -2.19 12.57
CA GLU A 752 -18.77 -1.42 12.99
C GLU A 752 -19.66 -2.19 13.98
N LEU A 753 -19.92 -3.48 13.70
CA LEU A 753 -20.69 -4.35 14.58
C LEU A 753 -19.99 -4.56 15.93
N GLN A 754 -18.67 -4.71 15.94
CA GLN A 754 -17.88 -4.80 17.17
C GLN A 754 -17.94 -3.50 17.96
N CYS A 755 -17.67 -2.34 17.35
CA CYS A 755 -17.74 -1.03 18.03
C CYS A 755 -19.12 -0.79 18.64
N SER A 756 -20.21 -1.03 17.90
CA SER A 756 -21.58 -0.88 18.42
C SER A 756 -21.86 -1.84 19.59
N SER A 757 -21.30 -3.05 19.56
CA SER A 757 -21.46 -4.03 20.63
C SER A 757 -20.65 -3.65 21.88
N LEU A 758 -19.42 -3.16 21.72
CA LEU A 758 -18.57 -2.69 22.80
C LEU A 758 -19.14 -1.42 23.45
N GLU A 759 -19.62 -0.47 22.66
CA GLU A 759 -20.32 0.72 23.16
C GLU A 759 -21.56 0.35 24.00
N SER A 760 -22.31 -0.67 23.57
CA SER A 760 -23.47 -1.13 24.33
C SER A 760 -23.09 -1.79 25.65
N LEU A 761 -21.95 -2.49 25.69
CA LEU A 761 -21.42 -3.10 26.91
C LEU A 761 -20.87 -2.06 27.89
N ASP A 762 -20.08 -1.11 27.39
CA ASP A 762 -19.42 -0.05 28.18
C ASP A 762 -20.42 0.83 28.97
N ARG A 763 -21.67 0.93 28.50
CA ARG A 763 -22.75 1.63 29.22
C ARG A 763 -23.18 0.96 30.53
N GLU A 764 -22.94 -0.34 30.67
CA GLU A 764 -23.42 -1.14 31.81
C GLU A 764 -22.29 -1.79 32.60
N LEU A 765 -21.14 -2.07 31.97
CA LEU A 765 -20.04 -2.85 32.52
C LEU A 765 -18.69 -2.27 32.09
N ASP A 766 -17.71 -2.28 32.99
CA ASP A 766 -16.33 -2.04 32.63
C ASP A 766 -15.79 -3.15 31.71
N ILE A 767 -15.01 -2.76 30.70
CA ILE A 767 -14.44 -3.72 29.75
C ILE A 767 -12.93 -3.89 29.98
N LEU A 768 -12.52 -5.10 30.34
CA LEU A 768 -11.12 -5.51 30.36
C LEU A 768 -10.76 -6.16 29.02
N ALA A 769 -9.80 -5.56 28.31
CA ALA A 769 -9.32 -6.08 27.04
C ALA A 769 -8.03 -6.91 27.23
N ASP A 770 -7.97 -8.09 26.61
CA ASP A 770 -6.73 -8.84 26.40
C ASP A 770 -6.15 -8.46 25.04
N THR A 771 -5.30 -7.43 25.04
CA THR A 771 -4.95 -6.57 23.90
C THR A 771 -6.16 -5.88 23.26
N ALA A 772 -5.92 -4.79 22.53
CA ALA A 772 -7.00 -4.07 21.86
C ALA A 772 -6.50 -3.40 20.57
N ASN A 773 -7.31 -3.49 19.52
CA ASN A 773 -7.16 -2.66 18.33
C ASN A 773 -7.65 -1.24 18.62
N ALA A 774 -7.09 -0.25 17.92
CA ALA A 774 -7.38 1.17 18.17
C ALA A 774 -8.89 1.50 18.14
N TYR A 775 -9.68 0.88 17.28
CA TYR A 775 -11.14 1.09 17.22
C TYR A 775 -11.88 0.72 18.52
N ALA A 776 -11.28 -0.10 19.38
CA ALA A 776 -11.87 -0.52 20.65
C ALA A 776 -11.52 0.43 21.82
N PHE A 777 -10.49 1.28 21.67
CA PHE A 777 -9.99 2.16 22.73
C PHE A 777 -11.05 3.05 23.39
N PRO A 778 -12.04 3.61 22.67
CA PRO A 778 -13.06 4.45 23.28
C PRO A 778 -13.96 3.73 24.30
N TYR A 779 -14.02 2.40 24.23
CA TYR A 779 -14.98 1.58 25.00
C TYR A 779 -14.33 0.69 26.07
N VAL A 780 -12.99 0.65 26.12
CA VAL A 780 -12.28 -0.26 27.04
C VAL A 780 -11.76 0.49 28.26
N SER A 781 -11.86 -0.18 29.41
CA SER A 781 -11.44 0.38 30.69
C SER A 781 -9.99 0.10 31.03
N CYS A 782 -9.50 -1.08 30.68
CA CYS A 782 -8.13 -1.50 30.89
C CYS A 782 -7.69 -2.39 29.73
N ILE A 783 -6.43 -2.26 29.32
CA ILE A 783 -5.81 -3.11 28.30
C ILE A 783 -4.68 -3.87 28.98
N THR A 784 -4.76 -5.19 28.91
CA THR A 784 -3.72 -6.10 29.37
C THR A 784 -3.07 -6.78 28.17
N GLY A 785 -1.97 -7.49 28.40
CA GLY A 785 -1.31 -8.25 27.34
C GLY A 785 -0.67 -7.39 26.25
N VAL A 786 -0.52 -6.07 26.44
CA VAL A 786 0.16 -5.19 25.49
C VAL A 786 1.55 -5.77 25.17
N PRO A 787 1.88 -5.99 23.88
CA PRO A 787 3.16 -6.59 23.54
C PRO A 787 4.32 -5.74 24.05
N MET A 788 5.36 -6.40 24.55
CA MET A 788 6.57 -5.74 25.06
C MET A 788 7.72 -5.74 24.05
N THR A 789 7.50 -6.33 22.87
CA THR A 789 8.46 -6.42 21.77
C THR A 789 7.72 -6.32 20.44
N SER A 790 8.42 -5.95 19.38
CA SER A 790 7.90 -6.13 18.02
C SER A 790 8.00 -7.59 17.59
N SER A 791 7.53 -7.88 16.38
CA SER A 791 7.73 -9.17 15.70
C SER A 791 9.20 -9.47 15.34
N ARG A 792 10.11 -8.49 15.50
CA ARG A 792 11.54 -8.61 15.18
C ARG A 792 11.81 -9.11 13.76
N PHE A 793 11.06 -8.58 12.78
CA PHE A 793 11.36 -8.84 11.38
C PHE A 793 12.80 -8.42 11.07
N ASP A 794 13.43 -9.11 10.11
CA ASP A 794 14.82 -8.85 9.75
C ASP A 794 15.06 -7.41 9.30
N ILE A 795 14.05 -6.64 8.90
CA ILE A 795 14.19 -5.24 8.51
C ILE A 795 14.22 -4.27 9.70
N PHE A 796 13.78 -4.69 10.89
CA PHE A 796 13.66 -3.85 12.08
C PHE A 796 15.01 -3.65 12.77
N ASP A 797 15.33 -2.40 13.09
CA ASP A 797 16.57 -2.04 13.76
C ASP A 797 16.43 -2.08 15.29
N GLU A 798 15.35 -1.54 15.83
CA GLU A 798 15.15 -1.34 17.27
C GLU A 798 13.68 -1.48 17.65
N ASP A 799 13.39 -2.03 18.84
CA ASP A 799 12.05 -2.00 19.45
C ASP A 799 11.89 -0.67 20.20
N VAL A 800 10.73 -0.02 20.04
CA VAL A 800 10.35 1.21 20.75
C VAL A 800 8.99 1.05 21.43
N PRO A 801 8.74 1.71 22.57
CA PRO A 801 7.49 1.60 23.32
C PRO A 801 6.35 2.45 22.78
#